data_AF-A0A4Q2JZ74-F1
#
_entry.id   AF-A0A4Q2JZ74-F1
#
_cell.length_a   1.000
_cell.length_b   1.000
_cell.length_c   1.000
_cell.angle_alpha   90.00
_cell.angle_beta   90.00
_cell.angle_gamma   90.00
#
_symmetry.space_group_name_H-M   'P 1'
#
loop_
_entity.id
_entity.type
_entity.pdbx_description
1 polymer ?
#
loop_
_entity_poly.entity_id
_entity_poly.type
_entity_poly.pdbx_seq_one_letter_code
_entity_poly.pdbx_strand_id
1 'polypeptide(L)'
;MKRTKTGYITFDSEGSFVNSRTDGSGAQPHDAAVAYRLTRIAVEARAQSAVAPNALDAADMSTYVDAAEVVSPVREEAADAPVALVVSRGRAVKKILLAVQDAGMVAAAAYTEERAGDAYLRAADVRACLPGKGGDALFANGYAVLEAARACGAAVVLLGEESLALAEVDTFLARAAADDIRVFRPLGNSPQFGWVLCATDKPANVCGTWRTCPKCGMKFDSTSLAASHFACPNCGGYLRMTSSERIDNLLDDGSFIEWDEGLQETDPLNFPGYLDKLAAQREKSGLEEGVRTGEGCIAGLRLAIGIMESTFFMGSMGNVVGEKVTRLFERATRLHLPVVIFTASGGARMQEGLVSLMQMAKTSCAIQRHAEVHLPYISVLTDPTTGGVTASFAMDGDIILAEPHALIGFAGQRVIRDTIRQELPEGFQTAEFALEHGLIDAIVPRPDLRATLAHLLALHLSTSKQATGAAHNAGDRDILVSYQAVCDNLQAGTGTYNTVMYTDLKPEPACVAKGRVRDRLYDALPAGLRADANRTSVSRRVERAIAKGGFDAEGDSSLDADDAALVQEAVTMSAENRAWQSVQLARNVHRPTSVAYINAMVDGFIELHGDRGFADDGAIIGGVGWIGGRAVTVIGQEKGADLKQRIARNFGCPQPEGYRKALRLMRQAEKFRRPIVCLVDTQGAFCGTEAEERGQGNAIADNLVAMAGLKVPVVTVLLGEGGSGGALALAVANRVAMQEHAVYSVLSPEGFASILWKDRTRAPEAAAVMKMSAHESCELGIIDDVVSEGPRPAHENPEAAERNVSEYVREALDELCALSEQELLEQRYQRFRKF
;
A
#
# COMPACT_ATOMS: atom_id res chain seq x y z
N MET A 1 -13.63 9.23 67.50
CA MET A 1 -12.54 9.29 66.51
C MET A 1 -13.13 9.56 65.13
N LYS A 2 -13.04 10.81 64.65
CA LYS A 2 -13.56 11.23 63.34
C LYS A 2 -12.67 10.60 62.25
N ARG A 3 -13.22 9.66 61.46
CA ARG A 3 -12.62 9.22 60.20
C ARG A 3 -12.61 10.42 59.26
N THR A 4 -11.47 11.07 59.09
CA THR A 4 -11.23 11.97 57.97
C THR A 4 -11.43 11.18 56.69
N LYS A 5 -12.59 11.40 56.04
CA LYS A 5 -12.96 10.87 54.73
C LYS A 5 -12.11 11.57 53.67
N THR A 6 -10.84 11.19 53.51
CA THR A 6 -10.13 11.52 52.27
C THR A 6 -10.71 10.62 51.19
N GLY A 7 -11.55 11.19 50.31
CA GLY A 7 -12.29 10.46 49.26
C GLY A 7 -11.44 9.96 48.10
N TYR A 8 -10.15 9.70 48.34
CA TYR A 8 -9.13 9.34 47.37
C TYR A 8 -8.45 8.03 47.77
N ILE A 9 -8.04 7.26 46.78
CA ILE A 9 -7.14 6.12 46.96
C ILE A 9 -5.90 6.41 46.10
N THR A 10 -4.75 6.53 46.75
CA THR A 10 -3.45 6.78 46.11
C THR A 10 -2.73 5.46 45.86
N PHE A 11 -2.20 5.29 44.66
CA PHE A 11 -1.42 4.12 44.25
C PHE A 11 -0.05 4.55 43.74
N ASP A 12 0.95 3.71 43.95
CA ASP A 12 2.26 3.85 43.30
C ASP A 12 2.24 3.32 41.86
N SER A 13 3.34 3.51 41.14
CA SER A 13 3.53 3.08 39.74
C SER A 13 3.43 1.56 39.54
N GLU A 14 3.46 0.76 40.61
CA GLU A 14 3.32 -0.70 40.59
C GLU A 14 1.90 -1.18 40.98
N GLY A 15 0.97 -0.26 41.24
CA GLY A 15 -0.43 -0.56 41.56
C GLY A 15 -0.69 -0.94 43.02
N SER A 16 0.27 -0.71 43.92
CA SER A 16 0.13 -0.97 45.35
C SER A 16 -0.52 0.21 46.09
N PHE A 17 -1.36 -0.09 47.09
CA PHE A 17 -2.07 0.92 47.88
C PHE A 17 -1.10 1.72 48.76
N VAL A 18 -1.01 3.02 48.54
CA VAL A 18 -0.24 3.93 49.39
C VAL A 18 -1.16 4.50 50.46
N ASN A 19 -1.00 4.04 51.70
CA ASN A 19 -1.75 4.55 52.85
C ASN A 19 -1.07 5.82 53.37
N SER A 20 -1.78 6.95 53.44
CA SER A 20 -1.26 8.27 53.88
C SER A 20 -0.95 8.36 55.38
N ARG A 21 -0.55 7.26 56.00
CA ARG A 21 -0.15 7.17 57.40
C ARG A 21 1.04 6.24 57.60
N THR A 22 2.17 6.59 57.01
CA THR A 22 3.47 6.31 57.62
C THR A 22 4.50 7.26 57.01
N ASP A 23 5.24 7.88 57.93
CA ASP A 23 6.49 8.64 57.77
C ASP A 23 6.40 10.16 57.48
N GLY A 24 6.83 10.91 58.48
CA GLY A 24 6.87 12.37 58.56
C GLY A 24 7.97 13.03 57.74
N SER A 25 8.18 12.59 56.50
CA SER A 25 8.99 13.31 55.52
C SER A 25 8.07 13.85 54.43
N GLY A 26 7.85 15.17 54.44
CA GLY A 26 7.00 15.87 53.46
C GLY A 26 7.58 15.90 52.06
N ALA A 27 7.60 14.75 51.38
CA ALA A 27 7.82 14.64 49.94
C ALA A 27 6.74 13.74 49.36
N GLN A 28 5.78 14.32 48.63
CA GLN A 28 4.84 13.53 47.83
C GLN A 28 5.61 12.86 46.66
N PRO A 29 5.31 11.59 46.33
CA PRO A 29 5.85 10.98 45.12
C PRO A 29 5.33 11.76 43.90
N HIS A 30 6.23 12.16 43.01
CA HIS A 30 5.92 12.96 41.82
C HIS A 30 5.04 12.25 40.78
N ASP A 31 4.63 11.00 41.00
CA ASP A 31 4.01 10.12 39.98
C ASP A 31 2.95 9.13 40.54
N ALA A 32 2.22 9.52 41.59
CA ALA A 32 1.18 8.66 42.19
C ALA A 32 -0.19 8.82 41.49
N ALA A 33 -0.75 7.74 40.96
CA ALA A 33 -2.08 7.75 40.34
C ALA A 33 -3.18 7.81 41.43
N VAL A 34 -4.13 8.73 41.27
CA VAL A 34 -5.21 8.96 42.24
C VAL A 34 -6.53 8.39 41.70
N ALA A 35 -7.13 7.45 42.43
CA ALA A 35 -8.47 6.94 42.14
C ALA A 35 -9.52 7.67 42.99
N TYR A 36 -10.54 8.17 42.31
CA TYR A 36 -11.65 8.94 42.84
C TYR A 36 -12.84 8.02 43.12
N ARG A 37 -13.54 8.28 44.23
CA ARG A 37 -14.88 7.73 44.44
C ARG A 37 -15.91 8.65 43.78
N LEU A 38 -17.02 8.07 43.28
CA LEU A 38 -18.11 8.85 42.64
C LEU A 38 -18.63 10.00 43.52
N THR A 39 -18.73 9.79 44.84
CA THR A 39 -19.11 10.84 45.79
C THR A 39 -18.15 12.03 45.83
N ARG A 40 -16.86 11.81 45.55
CA ARG A 40 -15.87 12.89 45.45
C ARG A 40 -15.94 13.59 44.09
N ILE A 41 -16.12 12.83 43.01
CA ILE A 41 -16.35 13.39 41.67
C ILE A 41 -17.55 14.35 41.69
N ALA A 42 -18.64 13.96 42.35
CA ALA A 42 -19.83 14.79 42.53
C ALA A 42 -19.55 16.12 43.26
N VAL A 43 -18.74 16.08 44.33
CA VAL A 43 -18.36 17.28 45.10
C VAL A 43 -17.51 18.22 44.26
N GLU A 44 -16.54 17.69 43.53
CA GLU A 44 -15.68 18.54 42.69
C GLU A 44 -16.42 19.07 41.46
N ALA A 45 -17.41 18.34 40.95
CA ALA A 45 -18.22 18.80 39.81
C ALA A 45 -19.17 19.93 40.24
N ARG A 46 -19.60 19.96 41.51
CA ARG A 46 -20.33 21.10 42.11
C ARG A 46 -19.43 22.29 42.39
N ALA A 47 -18.14 22.06 42.65
CA ALA A 47 -17.17 23.12 42.93
C ALA A 47 -16.74 23.91 41.68
N GLN A 48 -17.18 23.53 40.47
CA GLN A 48 -16.91 24.26 39.22
C GLN A 48 -17.53 25.68 39.16
N SER A 49 -18.19 26.16 40.22
CA SER A 49 -18.56 27.57 40.42
C SER A 49 -17.63 28.36 41.38
N ALA A 50 -16.55 27.75 41.90
CA ALA A 50 -15.60 28.45 42.77
C ALA A 50 -14.18 27.91 42.62
N VAL A 51 -13.32 28.73 42.02
CA VAL A 51 -11.84 28.80 42.11
C VAL A 51 -11.11 27.51 42.53
N ALA A 52 -10.30 26.98 41.61
CA ALA A 52 -9.43 25.84 41.81
C ALA A 52 -8.53 25.96 43.07
N PRO A 53 -8.37 24.90 43.89
CA PRO A 53 -7.64 24.98 45.16
C PRO A 53 -6.11 25.04 45.05
N ASN A 54 -5.55 25.40 43.87
CA ASN A 54 -4.10 25.53 43.67
C ASN A 54 -3.66 26.91 43.12
N ALA A 55 -4.53 27.93 43.16
CA ALA A 55 -4.07 29.30 43.00
C ALA A 55 -3.34 29.73 44.28
N LEU A 56 -2.02 29.90 44.19
CA LEU A 56 -1.22 30.58 45.21
C LEU A 56 -1.81 31.98 45.43
N ASP A 57 -2.38 32.24 46.60
CA ASP A 57 -2.75 33.60 47.00
C ASP A 57 -1.92 34.03 48.20
N ALA A 58 -1.14 35.07 47.97
CA ALA A 58 -0.29 35.74 48.93
C ALA A 58 -1.08 36.88 49.57
N ALA A 59 -1.05 36.95 50.90
CA ALA A 59 -1.63 37.99 51.75
C ALA A 59 -3.18 38.04 51.71
N ASP A 60 -3.91 38.26 52.79
CA ASP A 60 -3.66 39.22 53.85
C ASP A 60 -4.47 38.85 55.11
N MET A 61 -3.93 39.20 56.28
CA MET A 61 -4.59 39.05 57.56
C MET A 61 -5.66 40.11 57.74
N SER A 62 -6.91 39.72 58.08
CA SER A 62 -7.68 40.45 59.11
C SER A 62 -9.00 39.76 59.51
N THR A 63 -9.18 39.70 60.83
CA THR A 63 -10.44 39.84 61.59
C THR A 63 -11.47 38.69 61.64
N TYR A 64 -11.49 38.07 62.82
CA TYR A 64 -12.68 37.55 63.52
C TYR A 64 -13.61 38.70 63.96
N VAL A 65 -14.94 38.58 63.76
CA VAL A 65 -16.01 38.93 64.74
C VAL A 65 -17.27 38.09 64.46
N ASP A 66 -17.91 37.61 65.53
CA ASP A 66 -19.17 36.86 65.62
C ASP A 66 -20.42 37.56 65.04
N ALA A 67 -21.42 36.77 64.60
CA ALA A 67 -22.79 36.76 65.14
C ALA A 67 -23.69 35.70 64.45
N ALA A 68 -24.52 35.05 65.26
CA ALA A 68 -25.49 34.01 64.89
C ALA A 68 -26.82 34.61 64.42
N GLU A 69 -27.57 33.88 63.57
CA GLU A 69 -29.03 33.77 63.70
C GLU A 69 -29.62 32.55 62.97
N VAL A 70 -30.76 32.10 63.48
CA VAL A 70 -31.42 30.80 63.30
C VAL A 70 -32.54 30.89 62.27
N VAL A 71 -32.62 29.96 61.30
CA VAL A 71 -33.90 29.57 60.65
C VAL A 71 -33.86 28.07 60.30
N SER A 72 -34.86 27.32 60.77
CA SER A 72 -35.14 25.91 60.39
C SER A 72 -36.18 25.85 59.26
N PRO A 73 -36.48 24.67 58.68
CA PRO A 73 -36.09 24.26 57.34
C PRO A 73 -37.22 24.35 56.32
N VAL A 74 -36.89 24.65 55.05
CA VAL A 74 -37.74 24.33 53.91
C VAL A 74 -36.92 23.44 52.98
N ARG A 75 -37.38 22.20 52.76
CA ARG A 75 -36.79 21.29 51.77
C ARG A 75 -37.31 21.68 50.39
N GLU A 76 -36.52 22.47 49.68
CA GLU A 76 -36.53 22.61 48.22
C GLU A 76 -35.11 22.31 47.73
N GLU A 77 -34.81 21.11 47.27
CA GLU A 77 -33.54 20.83 46.59
C GLU A 77 -33.70 19.70 45.56
N ALA A 78 -33.75 20.07 44.27
CA ALA A 78 -33.46 19.18 43.14
C ALA A 78 -33.01 19.96 41.87
N ALA A 79 -32.46 21.17 41.99
CA ALA A 79 -32.17 22.02 40.83
C ALA A 79 -30.67 22.19 40.48
N ASP A 80 -29.72 21.72 41.30
CA ASP A 80 -28.28 22.08 41.15
C ASP A 80 -27.31 20.87 41.22
N ALA A 81 -27.76 19.68 40.82
CA ALA A 81 -26.91 18.48 40.81
C ALA A 81 -26.16 18.34 39.47
N PRO A 82 -24.83 18.11 39.45
CA PRO A 82 -24.06 18.00 38.22
C PRO A 82 -24.44 16.73 37.46
N VAL A 83 -24.48 16.83 36.13
CA VAL A 83 -24.82 15.72 35.24
C VAL A 83 -23.57 14.90 34.93
N ALA A 84 -23.66 13.58 35.10
CA ALA A 84 -22.61 12.64 34.73
C ALA A 84 -23.09 11.74 33.58
N LEU A 85 -22.44 11.85 32.43
CA LEU A 85 -22.69 11.03 31.25
C LEU A 85 -21.91 9.72 31.34
N VAL A 86 -22.62 8.60 31.44
CA VAL A 86 -22.06 7.25 31.38
C VAL A 86 -22.03 6.78 29.93
N VAL A 87 -20.82 6.61 29.40
CA VAL A 87 -20.56 6.17 28.03
C VAL A 87 -20.02 4.74 28.08
N SER A 88 -20.90 3.75 28.18
CA SER A 88 -20.52 2.34 28.26
C SER A 88 -21.65 1.47 27.74
N ARG A 89 -21.36 0.21 27.38
CA ARG A 89 -22.37 -0.78 27.00
C ARG A 89 -22.48 -1.88 28.07
N GLY A 90 -23.48 -2.76 27.93
CA GLY A 90 -23.60 -3.98 28.73
C GLY A 90 -24.43 -3.92 30.02
N ARG A 91 -24.46 -5.05 30.76
CA ARG A 91 -25.24 -5.21 32.01
C ARG A 91 -24.68 -4.40 33.19
N ALA A 92 -23.43 -3.95 33.09
CA ALA A 92 -22.76 -3.17 34.11
C ALA A 92 -23.22 -1.70 34.14
N VAL A 93 -23.70 -1.15 33.01
CA VAL A 93 -24.15 0.26 32.90
C VAL A 93 -25.22 0.60 33.91
N LYS A 94 -26.22 -0.29 34.08
CA LYS A 94 -27.29 -0.10 35.07
C LYS A 94 -26.74 0.07 36.49
N LYS A 95 -25.68 -0.67 36.85
CA LYS A 95 -25.04 -0.55 38.18
C LYS A 95 -24.29 0.78 38.32
N ILE A 96 -23.63 1.24 37.26
CA ILE A 96 -22.91 2.52 37.25
C ILE A 96 -23.91 3.68 37.38
N LEU A 97 -25.01 3.67 36.61
CA LEU A 97 -26.06 4.70 36.67
C LEU A 97 -26.65 4.83 38.08
N LEU A 98 -27.01 3.71 38.71
CA LEU A 98 -27.51 3.70 40.09
C LEU A 98 -26.46 4.22 41.07
N ALA A 99 -25.18 3.86 40.89
CA ALA A 99 -24.10 4.34 41.74
C ALA A 99 -23.81 5.85 41.57
N VAL A 100 -24.05 6.40 40.37
CA VAL A 100 -23.97 7.85 40.08
C VAL A 100 -25.11 8.60 40.78
N GLN A 101 -26.32 8.06 40.76
CA GLN A 101 -27.48 8.60 41.50
C GLN A 101 -27.24 8.57 43.01
N ASP A 102 -26.76 7.45 43.55
CA ASP A 102 -26.41 7.30 44.96
C ASP A 102 -25.30 8.28 45.40
N ALA A 103 -24.45 8.71 44.46
CA ALA A 103 -23.41 9.71 44.70
C ALA A 103 -23.91 11.17 44.65
N GLY A 104 -25.18 11.40 44.30
CA GLY A 104 -25.81 12.72 44.25
C GLY A 104 -25.61 13.48 42.94
N MET A 105 -25.38 12.77 41.83
CA MET A 105 -25.30 13.32 40.47
C MET A 105 -26.50 12.89 39.64
N VAL A 106 -26.85 13.68 38.61
CA VAL A 106 -27.86 13.26 37.62
C VAL A 106 -27.22 12.26 36.66
N ALA A 107 -27.74 11.05 36.59
CA ALA A 107 -27.18 9.99 35.76
C ALA A 107 -27.70 10.07 34.33
N ALA A 108 -26.85 10.56 33.41
CA ALA A 108 -27.13 10.54 31.98
C ALA A 108 -26.56 9.26 31.33
N ALA A 109 -27.37 8.56 30.53
CA ALA A 109 -26.91 7.39 29.77
C ALA A 109 -26.77 7.71 28.29
N ALA A 110 -25.59 7.40 27.72
CA ALA A 110 -25.35 7.48 26.30
C ALA A 110 -26.02 6.31 25.56
N TYR A 111 -26.66 6.58 24.42
CA TYR A 111 -27.26 5.56 23.56
C TYR A 111 -27.18 5.94 22.08
N THR A 112 -27.40 4.98 21.19
CA THR A 112 -27.48 5.18 19.73
C THR A 112 -28.93 5.04 19.28
N GLU A 113 -29.32 5.66 18.16
CA GLU A 113 -30.71 5.59 17.67
C GLU A 113 -31.24 4.15 17.56
N GLU A 114 -30.39 3.22 17.09
CA GLU A 114 -30.70 1.80 16.97
C GLU A 114 -30.97 1.10 18.31
N ARG A 115 -30.46 1.65 19.42
CA ARG A 115 -30.53 1.09 20.77
C ARG A 115 -31.37 1.94 21.74
N ALA A 116 -32.27 2.78 21.23
CA ALA A 116 -33.17 3.58 22.05
C ALA A 116 -34.09 2.75 22.99
N GLY A 117 -34.24 1.45 22.71
CA GLY A 117 -35.04 0.51 23.50
C GLY A 117 -34.29 -0.25 24.62
N ASP A 118 -32.99 -0.03 24.81
CA ASP A 118 -32.20 -0.84 25.75
C ASP A 118 -32.65 -0.69 27.21
N ALA A 119 -32.71 -1.81 27.93
CA ALA A 119 -33.32 -1.88 29.26
C ALA A 119 -32.62 -1.03 30.33
N TYR A 120 -31.31 -0.75 30.18
CA TYR A 120 -30.56 0.09 31.12
C TYR A 120 -30.96 1.57 31.05
N LEU A 121 -31.52 2.03 29.92
CA LEU A 121 -31.98 3.43 29.75
C LEU A 121 -33.18 3.78 30.64
N ARG A 122 -33.85 2.78 31.21
CA ARG A 122 -34.91 2.97 32.22
C ARG A 122 -34.35 3.36 33.59
N ALA A 123 -33.06 3.13 33.83
CA ALA A 123 -32.39 3.47 35.09
C ALA A 123 -31.65 4.83 35.03
N ALA A 124 -31.66 5.51 33.88
CA ALA A 124 -31.02 6.81 33.70
C ALA A 124 -32.04 7.94 33.94
N ASP A 125 -31.58 9.03 34.55
CA ASP A 125 -32.38 10.26 34.74
C ASP A 125 -32.51 11.02 33.43
N VAL A 126 -31.42 11.05 32.65
CA VAL A 126 -31.33 11.71 31.34
C VAL A 126 -30.83 10.70 30.32
N ARG A 127 -31.35 10.79 29.08
CA ARG A 127 -30.89 9.97 27.96
C ARG A 127 -30.23 10.89 26.95
N ALA A 128 -28.98 10.61 26.59
CA ALA A 128 -28.23 11.39 25.62
C ALA A 128 -27.97 10.55 24.36
N CYS A 129 -28.53 10.96 23.23
CA CYS A 129 -28.32 10.28 21.96
C CYS A 129 -26.93 10.66 21.40
N LEU A 130 -26.13 9.67 21.03
CA LEU A 130 -24.89 9.86 20.30
C LEU A 130 -25.22 10.18 18.83
N PRO A 131 -24.91 11.40 18.33
CA PRO A 131 -25.30 11.80 16.99
C PRO A 131 -24.47 11.09 15.92
N GLY A 132 -25.14 10.57 14.89
CA GLY A 132 -24.49 10.04 13.68
C GLY A 132 -25.01 8.67 13.26
N LYS A 133 -24.45 8.17 12.15
CA LYS A 133 -24.72 6.83 11.61
C LYS A 133 -23.49 5.98 11.86
N GLY A 134 -23.62 4.95 12.68
CA GLY A 134 -22.45 4.19 13.11
C GLY A 134 -22.66 3.09 14.14
N GLY A 135 -23.92 2.85 14.55
CA GLY A 135 -24.25 1.90 15.60
C GLY A 135 -23.32 2.06 16.81
N ASP A 136 -22.77 0.95 17.25
CA ASP A 136 -21.95 0.87 18.46
C ASP A 136 -20.61 1.62 18.39
N ALA A 137 -20.04 1.84 17.20
CA ALA A 137 -18.77 2.55 17.06
C ALA A 137 -18.84 4.02 17.49
N LEU A 138 -20.05 4.59 17.60
CA LEU A 138 -20.26 5.95 18.12
C LEU A 138 -19.83 6.11 19.59
N PHE A 139 -19.81 5.03 20.38
CA PHE A 139 -19.33 5.08 21.77
C PHE A 139 -17.84 5.36 21.89
N ALA A 140 -17.06 5.00 20.84
CA ALA A 140 -15.63 5.29 20.75
C ALA A 140 -15.33 6.53 19.89
N ASN A 141 -16.35 7.29 19.46
CA ASN A 141 -16.18 8.49 18.65
C ASN A 141 -16.20 9.76 19.51
N GLY A 142 -15.07 10.46 19.58
CA GLY A 142 -14.93 11.65 20.42
C GLY A 142 -15.93 12.77 20.12
N TYR A 143 -16.27 12.99 18.84
CA TYR A 143 -17.28 14.00 18.47
C TYR A 143 -18.67 13.63 19.01
N ALA A 144 -19.12 12.39 18.78
CA ALA A 144 -20.42 11.94 19.22
C ALA A 144 -20.56 12.00 20.74
N VAL A 145 -19.52 11.62 21.47
CA VAL A 145 -19.49 11.67 22.94
C VAL A 145 -19.54 13.11 23.45
N LEU A 146 -18.75 14.02 22.88
CA LEU A 146 -18.76 15.43 23.30
C LEU A 146 -20.10 16.12 22.99
N GLU A 147 -20.69 15.87 21.83
CA GLU A 147 -22.00 16.43 21.50
C GLU A 147 -23.11 15.88 22.40
N ALA A 148 -23.09 14.59 22.73
CA ALA A 148 -24.02 14.01 23.68
C ALA A 148 -23.83 14.60 25.09
N ALA A 149 -22.57 14.84 25.51
CA ALA A 149 -22.25 15.48 26.78
C ALA A 149 -22.78 16.92 26.84
N ARG A 150 -22.59 17.72 25.78
CA ARG A 150 -23.13 19.08 25.67
C ARG A 150 -24.65 19.10 25.66
N ALA A 151 -25.29 18.19 24.91
CA ALA A 151 -26.74 18.11 24.80
C ALA A 151 -27.43 17.81 26.14
N CYS A 152 -26.76 17.08 27.05
CA CYS A 152 -27.28 16.80 28.39
C CYS A 152 -26.67 17.69 29.49
N GLY A 153 -25.79 18.64 29.16
CA GLY A 153 -25.12 19.51 30.13
C GLY A 153 -24.20 18.76 31.11
N ALA A 154 -23.51 17.72 30.63
CA ALA A 154 -22.64 16.89 31.47
C ALA A 154 -21.37 17.64 31.92
N ALA A 155 -21.15 17.72 33.23
CA ALA A 155 -19.89 18.18 33.82
C ALA A 155 -18.86 17.04 33.95
N VAL A 156 -19.33 15.78 33.86
CA VAL A 156 -18.52 14.57 34.04
C VAL A 156 -18.86 13.55 32.95
N VAL A 157 -17.84 12.94 32.36
CA VAL A 157 -17.97 11.80 31.44
C VAL A 157 -17.28 10.58 32.05
N LEU A 158 -18.03 9.49 32.20
CA LEU A 158 -17.54 8.21 32.71
C LEU A 158 -17.42 7.21 31.55
N LEU A 159 -16.19 6.92 31.14
CA LEU A 159 -15.88 5.99 30.05
C LEU A 159 -15.94 4.53 30.54
N GLY A 160 -16.34 3.61 29.68
CA GLY A 160 -16.40 2.18 29.95
C GLY A 160 -16.43 1.34 28.68
N GLU A 161 -15.96 0.10 28.80
CA GLU A 161 -15.86 -0.87 27.70
C GLU A 161 -15.24 -0.25 26.43
N GLU A 162 -15.96 -0.15 25.32
CA GLU A 162 -15.41 0.35 24.05
C GLU A 162 -15.06 1.84 24.04
N SER A 163 -15.66 2.66 24.91
CA SER A 163 -15.31 4.09 24.99
C SER A 163 -13.98 4.33 25.74
N LEU A 164 -13.38 3.30 26.34
CA LEU A 164 -12.09 3.39 27.01
C LEU A 164 -10.96 3.83 26.07
N ALA A 165 -11.07 3.55 24.77
CA ALA A 165 -10.09 4.02 23.79
C ALA A 165 -9.97 5.56 23.79
N LEU A 166 -11.03 6.29 24.14
CA LEU A 166 -11.02 7.76 24.23
C LEU A 166 -10.20 8.28 25.42
N ALA A 167 -9.89 7.45 26.41
CA ALA A 167 -9.10 7.84 27.57
C ALA A 167 -7.65 8.22 27.22
N GLU A 168 -7.14 7.76 26.07
CA GLU A 168 -5.78 7.99 25.60
C GLU A 168 -5.74 8.98 24.40
N VAL A 169 -6.88 9.59 24.04
CA VAL A 169 -6.98 10.50 22.88
C VAL A 169 -6.85 11.94 23.35
N ASP A 170 -5.66 12.52 23.21
CA ASP A 170 -5.35 13.89 23.64
C ASP A 170 -6.33 14.94 23.08
N THR A 171 -6.68 14.87 21.79
CA THR A 171 -7.56 15.86 21.16
C THR A 171 -8.99 15.80 21.70
N PHE A 172 -9.43 14.64 22.19
CA PHE A 172 -10.72 14.47 22.87
C PHE A 172 -10.65 15.03 24.29
N LEU A 173 -9.62 14.68 25.05
CA LEU A 173 -9.44 15.17 26.43
C LEU A 173 -9.27 16.69 26.49
N ALA A 174 -8.50 17.28 25.56
CA ALA A 174 -8.29 18.72 25.48
C ALA A 174 -9.58 19.47 25.16
N ARG A 175 -10.45 18.93 24.30
CA ARG A 175 -11.77 19.51 24.02
C ARG A 175 -12.74 19.34 25.18
N ALA A 176 -12.74 18.17 25.83
CA ALA A 176 -13.56 17.95 27.02
C ALA A 176 -13.19 18.97 28.10
N ALA A 177 -11.90 19.17 28.37
CA ALA A 177 -11.42 20.17 29.32
C ALA A 177 -11.80 21.61 28.93
N ALA A 178 -11.75 21.95 27.63
CA ALA A 178 -12.16 23.26 27.14
C ALA A 178 -13.68 23.53 27.31
N ASP A 179 -14.49 22.48 27.30
CA ASP A 179 -15.92 22.53 27.60
C ASP A 179 -16.22 22.38 29.11
N ASP A 180 -15.20 22.41 29.97
CA ASP A 180 -15.28 22.17 31.43
C ASP A 180 -15.83 20.79 31.82
N ILE A 181 -15.63 19.80 30.95
CA ILE A 181 -16.05 18.40 31.12
C ILE A 181 -14.88 17.56 31.61
N ARG A 182 -15.03 16.92 32.77
CA ARG A 182 -14.01 16.02 33.33
C ARG A 182 -14.27 14.57 32.93
N VAL A 183 -13.27 13.95 32.30
CA VAL A 183 -13.36 12.57 31.79
C VAL A 183 -12.70 11.60 32.76
N PHE A 184 -13.36 10.49 33.08
CA PHE A 184 -12.82 9.45 33.94
C PHE A 184 -12.91 8.07 33.32
N ARG A 185 -11.93 7.22 33.64
CA ARG A 185 -11.91 5.78 33.34
C ARG A 185 -11.94 4.94 34.62
N PRO A 186 -12.48 3.71 34.61
CA PRO A 186 -12.42 2.82 35.77
C PRO A 186 -10.98 2.41 36.11
N LEU A 187 -10.73 2.18 37.40
CA LEU A 187 -9.51 1.57 37.89
C LEU A 187 -9.55 0.06 37.64
N GLY A 188 -8.81 -0.40 36.63
CA GLY A 188 -8.82 -1.79 36.18
C GLY A 188 -10.12 -2.19 35.47
N ASN A 189 -10.48 -3.47 35.51
CA ASN A 189 -11.62 -4.01 34.75
C ASN A 189 -12.99 -3.85 35.45
N SER A 190 -13.05 -3.19 36.62
CA SER A 190 -14.30 -3.02 37.36
C SER A 190 -14.48 -1.60 37.88
N PRO A 191 -15.61 -0.93 37.57
CA PRO A 191 -15.92 0.42 38.04
C PRO A 191 -16.15 0.52 39.56
N GLN A 192 -16.07 -0.60 40.29
CA GLN A 192 -16.22 -0.66 41.74
C GLN A 192 -14.94 -0.25 42.49
N PHE A 193 -13.77 -0.34 41.84
CA PHE A 193 -12.47 -0.08 42.49
C PHE A 193 -12.08 1.41 42.53
N GLY A 194 -12.74 2.25 41.74
CA GLY A 194 -12.49 3.69 41.68
C GLY A 194 -12.38 4.19 40.24
N TRP A 195 -12.26 5.50 40.08
CA TRP A 195 -12.21 6.19 38.79
C TRP A 195 -10.95 7.04 38.70
N VAL A 196 -10.21 6.92 37.60
CA VAL A 196 -9.00 7.72 37.34
C VAL A 196 -9.36 8.85 36.39
N LEU A 197 -8.97 10.08 36.74
CA LEU A 197 -9.15 11.24 35.87
C LEU A 197 -8.23 11.10 34.65
N CYS A 198 -8.79 11.22 33.46
CA CYS A 198 -8.03 11.30 32.21
C CYS A 198 -7.76 12.77 31.93
N ALA A 199 -6.49 13.16 31.87
CA ALA A 199 -6.06 14.52 31.56
C ALA A 199 -4.98 14.50 30.48
N THR A 200 -4.83 15.62 29.77
CA THR A 200 -3.77 15.83 28.79
C THR A 200 -3.14 17.19 29.03
N ASP A 201 -1.83 17.29 28.81
CA ASP A 201 -1.09 18.55 28.88
C ASP A 201 -1.18 19.33 27.56
N LYS A 202 -1.78 18.74 26.51
CA LYS A 202 -1.91 19.37 25.20
C LYS A 202 -3.05 20.41 25.22
N PRO A 203 -2.79 21.66 24.81
CA PRO A 203 -3.82 22.69 24.80
C PRO A 203 -4.90 22.44 23.74
N ALA A 204 -6.12 22.92 24.01
CA ALA A 204 -7.26 22.76 23.12
C ALA A 204 -7.12 23.43 21.75
N ASN A 205 -6.15 24.35 21.58
CA ASN A 205 -5.83 24.97 20.29
C ASN A 205 -5.15 23.99 19.30
N VAL A 206 -4.67 22.83 19.77
CA VAL A 206 -4.14 21.74 18.92
C VAL A 206 -5.28 20.93 18.29
N CYS A 207 -6.52 21.14 18.74
CA CYS A 207 -7.69 20.46 18.22
C CYS A 207 -8.13 21.11 16.90
N GLY A 208 -7.79 20.48 15.77
CA GLY A 208 -8.19 20.93 14.43
C GLY A 208 -9.71 20.97 14.20
N THR A 209 -10.17 21.28 13.00
CA THR A 209 -11.62 21.28 12.70
C THR A 209 -12.17 19.85 12.63
N TRP A 210 -13.46 19.68 12.91
CA TRP A 210 -14.16 18.41 12.72
C TRP A 210 -14.47 18.18 11.24
N ARG A 211 -14.11 17.01 10.71
CA ARG A 211 -14.43 16.58 9.34
C ARG A 211 -15.33 15.35 9.36
N THR A 212 -16.35 15.37 8.52
CA THR A 212 -17.28 14.24 8.35
C THR A 212 -16.73 13.27 7.30
N CYS A 213 -16.69 11.99 7.61
CA CYS A 213 -16.37 10.94 6.64
C CYS A 213 -17.53 10.80 5.64
N PRO A 214 -17.28 10.88 4.32
CA PRO A 214 -18.35 10.75 3.31
C PRO A 214 -18.91 9.32 3.20
N LYS A 215 -18.15 8.31 3.65
CA LYS A 215 -18.53 6.89 3.57
C LYS A 215 -19.42 6.44 4.74
N CYS A 216 -19.00 6.69 5.98
CA CYS A 216 -19.76 6.28 7.17
C CYS A 216 -20.55 7.42 7.85
N GLY A 217 -20.26 8.69 7.54
CA GLY A 217 -20.96 9.84 8.15
C GLY A 217 -20.48 10.23 9.55
N MET A 218 -19.52 9.50 10.15
CA MET A 218 -18.91 9.88 11.43
C MET A 218 -17.99 11.09 11.28
N LYS A 219 -17.79 11.83 12.37
CA LYS A 219 -16.88 12.98 12.40
C LYS A 219 -15.61 12.67 13.18
N PHE A 220 -14.50 13.15 12.67
CA PHE A 220 -13.17 13.01 13.25
C PHE A 220 -12.47 14.35 13.24
N ASP A 221 -11.57 14.60 14.19
CA ASP A 221 -10.76 15.80 14.18
C ASP A 221 -9.69 15.70 13.08
N SER A 222 -9.35 16.85 12.50
CA SER A 222 -8.41 16.90 11.38
C SER A 222 -7.01 16.42 11.76
N THR A 223 -6.59 16.56 13.02
CA THR A 223 -5.27 16.11 13.50
C THR A 223 -5.19 14.58 13.53
N SER A 224 -6.22 13.91 14.06
CA SER A 224 -6.31 12.44 14.02
C SER A 224 -6.40 11.91 12.60
N LEU A 225 -7.12 12.60 11.71
CA LEU A 225 -7.17 12.24 10.29
C LEU A 225 -5.81 12.41 9.62
N ALA A 226 -5.07 13.49 9.89
CA ALA A 226 -3.73 13.68 9.35
C ALA A 226 -2.79 12.54 9.77
N ALA A 227 -2.85 12.13 11.04
CA ALA A 227 -2.07 11.00 11.55
C ALA A 227 -2.43 9.66 10.89
N SER A 228 -3.67 9.48 10.44
CA SER A 228 -4.11 8.30 9.69
C SER A 228 -4.03 8.46 8.16
N HIS A 229 -3.25 9.43 7.66
CA HIS A 229 -3.17 9.77 6.23
C HIS A 229 -4.55 9.98 5.58
N PHE A 230 -5.46 10.60 6.32
CA PHE A 230 -6.85 10.86 5.95
C PHE A 230 -7.65 9.59 5.60
N ALA A 231 -7.22 8.43 6.11
CA ALA A 231 -8.04 7.22 6.15
C ALA A 231 -8.98 7.30 7.36
N CYS A 232 -10.27 7.02 7.14
CA CYS A 232 -11.26 7.02 8.21
C CYS A 232 -10.92 5.94 9.27
N PRO A 233 -10.72 6.30 10.55
CA PRO A 233 -10.39 5.33 11.59
C PRO A 233 -11.47 4.25 11.81
N ASN A 234 -12.72 4.54 11.43
CA ASN A 234 -13.83 3.62 11.60
C ASN A 234 -14.03 2.67 10.40
N CYS A 235 -14.04 3.19 9.17
CA CYS A 235 -14.41 2.40 7.98
C CYS A 235 -13.28 2.19 6.97
N GLY A 236 -12.08 2.71 7.24
CA GLY A 236 -10.92 2.68 6.34
C GLY A 236 -11.08 3.52 5.07
N GLY A 237 -12.26 4.10 4.81
CA GLY A 237 -12.51 4.90 3.62
C GLY A 237 -11.67 6.16 3.58
N TYR A 238 -11.12 6.47 2.41
CA TYR A 238 -10.25 7.62 2.23
C TYR A 238 -11.05 8.90 2.08
N LEU A 239 -10.72 9.91 2.89
CA LEU A 239 -11.23 11.26 2.71
C LEU A 239 -10.39 11.96 1.64
N ARG A 240 -11.03 12.82 0.84
CA ARG A 240 -10.32 13.67 -0.11
C ARG A 240 -9.42 14.63 0.65
N MET A 241 -8.19 14.75 0.16
CA MET A 241 -7.20 15.65 0.70
C MET A 241 -7.16 16.92 -0.14
N THR A 242 -6.93 18.06 0.52
CA THR A 242 -6.55 19.27 -0.20
C THR A 242 -5.12 19.14 -0.71
N SER A 243 -4.75 19.98 -1.66
CA SER A 243 -3.38 20.05 -2.17
C SER A 243 -2.35 20.37 -1.08
N SER A 244 -2.68 21.23 -0.11
CA SER A 244 -1.82 21.50 1.06
C SER A 244 -1.68 20.28 1.96
N GLU A 245 -2.78 19.60 2.30
CA GLU A 245 -2.73 18.36 3.09
C GLU A 245 -1.89 17.27 2.40
N ARG A 246 -1.88 17.24 1.06
CA ARG A 246 -1.06 16.33 0.27
C ARG A 246 0.43 16.70 0.31
N ILE A 247 0.76 17.97 0.17
CA ILE A 247 2.13 18.49 0.28
C ILE A 247 2.70 18.10 1.64
N ASP A 248 2.00 18.43 2.72
CA ASP A 248 2.45 18.20 4.09
C ASP A 248 2.58 16.69 4.42
N ASN A 249 1.77 15.85 3.78
CA ASN A 249 1.80 14.40 4.02
C ASN A 249 2.89 13.66 3.23
N LEU A 250 3.37 14.24 2.13
CA LEU A 250 4.21 13.53 1.15
C LEU A 250 5.62 14.09 1.05
N LEU A 251 5.74 15.41 0.92
CA LEU A 251 7.00 16.08 0.64
C LEU A 251 7.79 16.29 1.93
N ASP A 252 9.10 16.45 1.79
CA ASP A 252 9.95 16.80 2.91
C ASP A 252 9.61 18.21 3.40
N ASP A 253 9.62 18.42 4.72
CA ASP A 253 9.22 19.66 5.35
C ASP A 253 9.92 20.89 4.75
N GLY A 254 9.13 21.88 4.33
CA GLY A 254 9.63 23.12 3.75
C GLY A 254 10.28 22.99 2.36
N SER A 255 10.20 21.83 1.71
CA SER A 255 10.82 21.62 0.39
C SER A 255 9.98 22.11 -0.80
N PHE A 256 8.67 22.32 -0.62
CA PHE A 256 7.79 22.69 -1.72
C PHE A 256 7.95 24.15 -2.13
N ILE A 257 8.21 24.37 -3.41
CA ILE A 257 8.28 25.69 -4.03
C ILE A 257 7.28 25.72 -5.18
N GLU A 258 6.21 26.50 -5.00
CA GLU A 258 5.16 26.64 -6.02
C GLU A 258 5.67 27.43 -7.24
N TRP A 259 5.22 27.00 -8.42
CA TRP A 259 5.50 27.62 -9.71
C TRP A 259 4.20 28.09 -10.37
N ASP A 260 4.30 29.20 -11.11
CA ASP A 260 3.22 29.72 -11.95
C ASP A 260 1.90 29.96 -11.18
N GLU A 261 1.97 30.47 -9.94
CA GLU A 261 0.81 30.77 -9.09
C GLU A 261 -0.12 31.82 -9.73
N GLY A 262 0.45 32.94 -10.19
CA GLY A 262 -0.30 34.09 -10.70
C GLY A 262 -0.61 34.06 -12.20
N LEU A 263 -0.89 32.89 -12.79
CA LEU A 263 -1.34 32.85 -14.19
C LEU A 263 -2.72 33.48 -14.31
N GLN A 264 -2.88 34.38 -15.28
CA GLN A 264 -4.14 35.09 -15.47
C GLN A 264 -5.18 34.19 -16.17
N GLU A 265 -6.30 33.92 -15.49
CA GLU A 265 -7.47 33.32 -16.11
C GLU A 265 -8.10 34.25 -17.14
N THR A 266 -8.59 33.63 -18.21
CA THR A 266 -9.39 34.27 -19.23
C THR A 266 -10.73 33.55 -19.34
N ASP A 267 -11.76 34.27 -19.79
CA ASP A 267 -13.04 33.68 -20.18
C ASP A 267 -13.09 33.60 -21.72
N PRO A 268 -12.57 32.51 -22.32
CA PRO A 268 -12.45 32.43 -23.77
C PRO A 268 -13.80 32.41 -24.50
N LEU A 269 -14.90 32.11 -23.79
CA LEU A 269 -16.24 31.99 -24.37
C LEU A 269 -17.18 33.13 -23.97
N ASN A 270 -16.74 34.06 -23.12
CA ASN A 270 -17.62 35.03 -22.45
C ASN A 270 -18.82 34.33 -21.79
N PHE A 271 -18.56 33.24 -21.06
CA PHE A 271 -19.60 32.41 -20.48
C PHE A 271 -20.35 33.15 -19.36
N PRO A 272 -21.69 33.22 -19.37
CA PRO A 272 -22.45 33.99 -18.39
C PRO A 272 -22.16 33.61 -16.94
N GLY A 273 -21.69 34.59 -16.14
CA GLY A 273 -21.40 34.44 -14.72
C GLY A 273 -20.22 33.51 -14.41
N TYR A 274 -19.34 33.22 -15.38
CA TYR A 274 -18.19 32.34 -15.16
C TYR A 274 -17.13 32.99 -14.26
N LEU A 275 -16.78 34.25 -14.50
CA LEU A 275 -15.81 34.99 -13.69
C LEU A 275 -16.24 35.11 -12.21
N ASP A 276 -17.53 35.34 -11.96
CA ASP A 276 -18.07 35.38 -10.59
C ASP A 276 -17.96 34.03 -9.90
N LYS A 277 -18.20 32.93 -10.63
CA LYS A 277 -18.02 31.57 -10.09
C LYS A 277 -16.55 31.27 -9.80
N LEU A 278 -15.62 31.70 -10.65
CA LEU A 278 -14.18 31.59 -10.40
C LEU A 278 -13.81 32.33 -9.12
N ALA A 279 -14.23 33.59 -8.96
CA ALA A 279 -13.98 34.37 -7.76
C ALA A 279 -14.52 33.68 -6.49
N ALA A 280 -15.73 33.13 -6.55
CA ALA A 280 -16.31 32.38 -5.44
C ALA A 280 -15.54 31.08 -5.11
N GLN A 281 -14.98 30.39 -6.12
CA GLN A 281 -14.13 29.21 -5.87
C GLN A 281 -12.79 29.60 -5.23
N ARG A 282 -12.18 30.73 -5.63
CA ARG A 282 -10.94 31.24 -5.02
C ARG A 282 -11.15 31.60 -3.57
N GLU A 283 -12.22 32.33 -3.26
CA GLU A 283 -12.55 32.71 -1.88
C GLU A 283 -12.78 31.46 -1.01
N LYS A 284 -13.47 30.45 -1.56
CA LYS A 284 -13.78 29.21 -0.82
C LYS A 284 -12.56 28.32 -0.58
N SER A 285 -11.68 28.19 -1.58
CA SER A 285 -10.54 27.25 -1.55
C SER A 285 -9.26 27.89 -1.03
N GLY A 286 -9.13 29.22 -1.13
CA GLY A 286 -7.88 29.93 -0.88
C GLY A 286 -6.82 29.70 -1.97
N LEU A 287 -7.21 29.20 -3.14
CA LEU A 287 -6.31 28.84 -4.24
C LEU A 287 -6.74 29.55 -5.53
N GLU A 288 -5.76 29.88 -6.38
CA GLU A 288 -6.01 30.58 -7.64
C GLU A 288 -6.68 29.69 -8.69
N GLU A 289 -6.35 28.39 -8.72
CA GLU A 289 -6.80 27.42 -9.73
C GLU A 289 -6.80 25.97 -9.20
N GLY A 290 -7.47 25.06 -9.91
CA GLY A 290 -7.64 23.64 -9.60
C GLY A 290 -6.40 22.75 -9.73
N VAL A 291 -5.20 23.32 -9.80
CA VAL A 291 -3.93 22.58 -9.72
C VAL A 291 -2.82 23.46 -9.13
N ARG A 292 -2.05 22.89 -8.21
CA ARG A 292 -0.78 23.45 -7.74
C ARG A 292 0.37 22.70 -8.39
N THR A 293 1.34 23.44 -8.89
CA THR A 293 2.50 22.87 -9.61
C THR A 293 3.76 23.48 -9.03
N GLY A 294 4.83 22.71 -8.87
CA GLY A 294 6.06 23.21 -8.27
C GLY A 294 7.19 22.19 -8.28
N GLU A 295 8.24 22.48 -7.52
CA GLU A 295 9.23 21.48 -7.12
C GLU A 295 9.11 21.13 -5.64
N GLY A 296 9.55 19.93 -5.27
CA GLY A 296 9.65 19.48 -3.90
C GLY A 296 10.70 18.39 -3.76
N CYS A 297 10.84 17.87 -2.55
CA CYS A 297 11.69 16.71 -2.27
C CYS A 297 10.87 15.57 -1.64
N ILE A 298 11.18 14.33 -1.99
CA ILE A 298 10.73 13.14 -1.26
C ILE A 298 11.97 12.37 -0.83
N ALA A 299 12.18 12.24 0.48
CA ALA A 299 13.35 11.58 1.04
C ALA A 299 14.67 12.17 0.52
N GLY A 300 14.71 13.47 0.26
CA GLY A 300 15.84 14.22 -0.33
C GLY A 300 15.91 14.19 -1.87
N LEU A 301 15.04 13.43 -2.56
CA LEU A 301 15.02 13.36 -4.02
C LEU A 301 14.19 14.49 -4.58
N ARG A 302 14.82 15.36 -5.36
CA ARG A 302 14.14 16.46 -6.05
C ARG A 302 13.23 15.93 -7.15
N LEU A 303 12.01 16.46 -7.20
CA LEU A 303 11.03 16.19 -8.25
C LEU A 303 10.25 17.45 -8.59
N ALA A 304 9.74 17.49 -9.81
CA ALA A 304 8.65 18.37 -10.18
C ALA A 304 7.32 17.68 -9.80
N ILE A 305 6.41 18.42 -9.17
CA ILE A 305 5.16 17.85 -8.67
C ILE A 305 3.96 18.70 -9.08
N GLY A 306 2.89 18.04 -9.51
CA GLY A 306 1.58 18.62 -9.74
C GLY A 306 0.53 17.98 -8.83
N ILE A 307 -0.29 18.78 -8.15
CA ILE A 307 -1.35 18.27 -7.26
C ILE A 307 -2.64 18.96 -7.66
N MET A 308 -3.56 18.18 -8.23
CA MET A 308 -4.88 18.67 -8.61
C MET A 308 -5.76 18.88 -7.36
N GLU A 309 -6.56 19.93 -7.41
CA GLU A 309 -7.39 20.37 -6.28
C GLU A 309 -8.87 20.08 -6.54
N SER A 310 -9.38 19.03 -5.90
CA SER A 310 -10.79 18.65 -6.03
C SER A 310 -11.76 19.67 -5.40
N THR A 311 -11.30 20.54 -4.49
CA THR A 311 -12.16 21.57 -3.90
C THR A 311 -12.42 22.76 -4.83
N PHE A 312 -11.64 22.93 -5.90
CA PHE A 312 -11.78 23.98 -6.90
C PHE A 312 -12.36 23.41 -8.21
N PHE A 313 -13.65 23.64 -8.48
CA PHE A 313 -14.36 23.06 -9.62
C PHE A 313 -14.11 21.56 -9.84
N MET A 314 -13.99 20.76 -8.76
CA MET A 314 -13.67 19.33 -8.85
C MET A 314 -12.37 19.05 -9.62
N GLY A 315 -11.38 19.95 -9.59
CA GLY A 315 -10.14 19.83 -10.36
C GLY A 315 -10.38 19.78 -11.88
N SER A 316 -11.48 20.36 -12.36
CA SER A 316 -11.77 20.35 -13.80
C SER A 316 -10.69 21.09 -14.58
N MET A 317 -10.24 20.50 -15.69
CA MET A 317 -9.17 21.06 -16.51
C MET A 317 -9.70 22.19 -17.39
N GLY A 318 -9.37 23.44 -17.04
CA GLY A 318 -9.48 24.60 -17.92
C GLY A 318 -8.14 24.93 -18.59
N ASN A 319 -8.09 26.06 -19.29
CA ASN A 319 -6.92 26.59 -19.97
C ASN A 319 -5.74 26.79 -19.02
N VAL A 320 -5.98 27.34 -17.83
CA VAL A 320 -4.91 27.59 -16.85
C VAL A 320 -4.40 26.29 -16.25
N VAL A 321 -5.27 25.33 -15.90
CA VAL A 321 -4.82 23.99 -15.47
C VAL A 321 -3.93 23.35 -16.55
N GLY A 322 -4.38 23.37 -17.81
CA GLY A 322 -3.60 22.85 -18.94
C GLY A 322 -2.25 23.55 -19.11
N GLU A 323 -2.22 24.88 -19.02
CA GLU A 323 -0.98 25.68 -19.07
C GLU A 323 -0.03 25.37 -17.92
N LYS A 324 -0.51 25.29 -16.67
CA LYS A 324 0.32 24.94 -15.50
C LYS A 324 0.95 23.56 -15.65
N VAL A 325 0.17 22.56 -16.07
CA VAL A 325 0.67 21.20 -16.31
C VAL A 325 1.70 21.20 -17.45
N THR A 326 1.43 21.89 -18.56
CA THR A 326 2.41 22.01 -19.66
C THR A 326 3.72 22.66 -19.18
N ARG A 327 3.65 23.78 -18.45
CA ARG A 327 4.83 24.46 -17.91
C ARG A 327 5.59 23.63 -16.88
N LEU A 328 4.88 22.84 -16.08
CA LEU A 328 5.49 21.87 -15.16
C LEU A 328 6.40 20.92 -15.92
N PHE A 329 5.91 20.27 -16.99
CA PHE A 329 6.73 19.37 -17.82
C PHE A 329 7.87 20.08 -18.54
N GLU A 330 7.63 21.26 -19.11
CA GLU A 330 8.68 22.02 -19.82
C GLU A 330 9.80 22.48 -18.88
N ARG A 331 9.44 22.94 -17.67
CA ARG A 331 10.40 23.34 -16.64
C ARG A 331 11.10 22.12 -16.04
N ALA A 332 10.39 21.04 -15.74
CA ALA A 332 10.98 19.79 -15.27
C ALA A 332 12.00 19.23 -16.27
N THR A 333 11.66 19.24 -17.55
CA THR A 333 12.57 18.86 -18.65
C THR A 333 13.83 19.71 -18.65
N ARG A 334 13.73 21.04 -18.57
CA ARG A 334 14.91 21.93 -18.51
C ARG A 334 15.76 21.68 -17.25
N LEU A 335 15.12 21.41 -16.12
CA LEU A 335 15.79 21.18 -14.84
C LEU A 335 16.21 19.73 -14.62
N HIS A 336 15.96 18.84 -15.59
CA HIS A 336 16.21 17.40 -15.50
C HIS A 336 15.57 16.74 -14.27
N LEU A 337 14.34 17.15 -13.95
CA LEU A 337 13.59 16.63 -12.81
C LEU A 337 12.58 15.56 -13.25
N PRO A 338 12.42 14.46 -12.49
CA PRO A 338 11.30 13.55 -12.65
C PRO A 338 9.98 14.28 -12.32
N VAL A 339 8.88 13.87 -12.95
CA VAL A 339 7.55 14.46 -12.71
C VAL A 339 6.64 13.48 -11.98
N VAL A 340 5.95 13.96 -10.94
CA VAL A 340 4.86 13.24 -10.28
C VAL A 340 3.60 14.09 -10.30
N ILE A 341 2.47 13.56 -10.78
CA ILE A 341 1.18 14.28 -10.73
C ILE A 341 0.15 13.48 -9.96
N PHE A 342 -0.44 14.12 -8.94
CA PHE A 342 -1.63 13.64 -8.25
C PHE A 342 -2.87 14.14 -8.96
N THR A 343 -3.62 13.22 -9.58
CA THR A 343 -4.77 13.58 -10.39
C THR A 343 -6.06 13.44 -9.60
N ALA A 344 -6.85 14.50 -9.61
CA ALA A 344 -8.20 14.57 -9.07
C ALA A 344 -8.99 15.48 -10.00
N SER A 345 -9.88 14.92 -10.81
CA SER A 345 -10.67 15.68 -11.76
C SER A 345 -12.05 15.09 -12.04
N GLY A 346 -13.05 15.98 -12.10
CA GLY A 346 -14.36 15.73 -12.69
C GLY A 346 -14.39 15.81 -14.23
N GLY A 347 -13.26 16.10 -14.88
CA GLY A 347 -13.12 16.15 -16.34
C GLY A 347 -12.79 17.54 -16.90
N ALA A 348 -13.25 17.80 -18.12
CA ALA A 348 -13.01 19.07 -18.82
C ALA A 348 -13.86 20.21 -18.23
N ARG A 349 -13.31 21.42 -18.17
CA ARG A 349 -14.04 22.62 -17.74
C ARG A 349 -14.96 23.12 -18.85
N MET A 350 -16.23 22.70 -18.78
CA MET A 350 -17.23 22.96 -19.82
C MET A 350 -17.46 24.45 -20.11
N GLN A 351 -17.25 25.33 -19.13
CA GLN A 351 -17.37 26.78 -19.28
C GLN A 351 -16.39 27.36 -20.29
N GLU A 352 -15.30 26.65 -20.60
CA GLU A 352 -14.29 27.05 -21.58
C GLU A 352 -14.36 26.26 -22.90
N GLY A 353 -15.28 25.27 -22.98
CA GLY A 353 -15.58 24.50 -24.18
C GLY A 353 -14.36 23.90 -24.88
N LEU A 354 -14.16 24.22 -26.16
CA LEU A 354 -13.07 23.66 -26.97
C LEU A 354 -11.68 24.03 -26.46
N VAL A 355 -11.52 25.17 -25.77
CA VAL A 355 -10.23 25.56 -25.21
C VAL A 355 -9.79 24.59 -24.13
N SER A 356 -10.73 24.12 -23.30
CA SER A 356 -10.50 23.07 -22.30
C SER A 356 -10.16 21.73 -22.98
N LEU A 357 -10.86 21.36 -24.05
CA LEU A 357 -10.56 20.14 -24.82
C LEU A 357 -9.13 20.15 -25.39
N MET A 358 -8.68 21.29 -25.94
CA MET A 358 -7.33 21.41 -26.52
C MET A 358 -6.20 21.27 -25.49
N GLN A 359 -6.47 21.44 -24.19
CA GLN A 359 -5.45 21.22 -23.16
C GLN A 359 -5.03 19.75 -23.05
N MET A 360 -5.89 18.80 -23.44
CA MET A 360 -5.55 17.38 -23.49
C MET A 360 -4.36 17.16 -24.43
N ALA A 361 -4.50 17.59 -25.69
CA ALA A 361 -3.43 17.46 -26.68
C ALA A 361 -2.16 18.22 -26.26
N LYS A 362 -2.33 19.44 -25.73
CA LYS A 362 -1.21 20.30 -25.31
C LYS A 362 -0.38 19.66 -24.19
N THR A 363 -1.01 19.08 -23.18
CA THR A 363 -0.31 18.42 -22.08
C THR A 363 0.39 17.14 -22.56
N SER A 364 -0.27 16.31 -23.37
CA SER A 364 0.35 15.11 -23.97
C SER A 364 1.56 15.45 -24.86
N CYS A 365 1.53 16.56 -25.61
CA CYS A 365 2.71 17.02 -26.36
C CYS A 365 3.90 17.38 -25.45
N ALA A 366 3.65 17.98 -24.29
CA ALA A 366 4.70 18.30 -23.32
C ALA A 366 5.26 17.03 -22.66
N ILE A 367 4.41 16.06 -22.35
CA ILE A 367 4.79 14.75 -21.81
C ILE A 367 5.68 13.99 -22.80
N GLN A 368 5.32 13.98 -24.09
CA GLN A 368 6.13 13.33 -25.12
C GLN A 368 7.55 13.92 -25.19
N ARG A 369 7.69 15.25 -25.14
CA ARG A 369 9.01 15.91 -25.10
C ARG A 369 9.80 15.57 -23.84
N HIS A 370 9.12 15.42 -22.70
CA HIS A 370 9.74 14.97 -21.46
C HIS A 370 10.24 13.51 -21.56
N ALA A 371 9.45 12.65 -22.21
CA ALA A 371 9.80 11.26 -22.44
C ALA A 371 11.01 11.10 -23.38
N GLU A 372 11.13 11.94 -24.41
CA GLU A 372 12.25 11.95 -25.37
C GLU A 372 13.61 12.23 -24.73
N VAL A 373 13.64 12.93 -23.59
CA VAL A 373 14.87 13.15 -22.80
C VAL A 373 15.07 12.11 -21.70
N HIS A 374 14.31 11.01 -21.72
CA HIS A 374 14.43 9.87 -20.81
C HIS A 374 14.12 10.18 -19.33
N LEU A 375 13.31 11.19 -19.04
CA LEU A 375 12.88 11.52 -17.68
C LEU A 375 11.55 10.82 -17.33
N PRO A 376 11.38 10.35 -16.09
CA PRO A 376 10.20 9.59 -15.71
C PRO A 376 9.02 10.48 -15.35
N TYR A 377 7.85 10.06 -15.78
CA TYR A 377 6.57 10.62 -15.35
C TYR A 377 5.75 9.57 -14.59
N ILE A 378 5.41 9.85 -13.33
CA ILE A 378 4.56 9.01 -12.49
C ILE A 378 3.22 9.71 -12.26
N SER A 379 2.12 9.06 -12.63
CA SER A 379 0.77 9.52 -12.37
C SER A 379 0.22 8.82 -11.13
N VAL A 380 -0.38 9.56 -10.20
CA VAL A 380 -1.04 9.03 -9.01
C VAL A 380 -2.51 9.41 -9.04
N LEU A 381 -3.35 8.44 -9.37
CA LEU A 381 -4.79 8.61 -9.53
C LEU A 381 -5.49 8.64 -8.17
N THR A 382 -6.25 9.70 -7.92
CA THR A 382 -7.01 9.89 -6.67
C THR A 382 -8.50 10.08 -6.94
N ASP A 383 -9.32 10.01 -5.90
CA ASP A 383 -10.78 10.11 -6.04
C ASP A 383 -11.27 11.56 -6.24
N PRO A 384 -12.00 11.85 -7.34
CA PRO A 384 -12.19 11.06 -8.56
C PRO A 384 -11.20 11.47 -9.66
N THR A 385 -10.87 10.59 -10.59
CA THR A 385 -10.16 10.92 -11.83
C THR A 385 -11.02 10.50 -13.02
N THR A 386 -11.61 11.47 -13.73
CA THR A 386 -12.57 11.22 -14.80
C THR A 386 -12.46 12.17 -15.99
N GLY A 387 -13.18 11.85 -17.08
CA GLY A 387 -13.31 12.72 -18.26
C GLY A 387 -12.01 12.94 -19.05
N GLY A 388 -11.83 14.17 -19.53
CA GLY A 388 -10.69 14.55 -20.36
C GLY A 388 -9.32 14.41 -19.66
N VAL A 389 -9.27 14.47 -18.33
CA VAL A 389 -8.02 14.27 -17.57
C VAL A 389 -7.60 12.80 -17.61
N THR A 390 -8.53 11.86 -17.39
CA THR A 390 -8.27 10.42 -17.62
C THR A 390 -7.84 10.12 -19.04
N ALA A 391 -8.38 10.83 -20.04
CA ALA A 391 -8.04 10.64 -21.46
C ALA A 391 -6.83 11.48 -21.91
N SER A 392 -5.98 11.92 -20.98
CA SER A 392 -4.76 12.67 -21.26
C SER A 392 -3.71 12.39 -20.18
N PHE A 393 -3.12 13.42 -19.57
CA PHE A 393 -1.96 13.30 -18.70
C PHE A 393 -2.12 12.32 -17.54
N ALA A 394 -3.33 12.02 -17.06
CA ALA A 394 -3.51 11.02 -15.99
C ALA A 394 -3.12 9.60 -16.41
N MET A 395 -3.30 9.23 -17.69
CA MET A 395 -2.99 7.89 -18.21
C MET A 395 -1.74 7.87 -19.10
N ASP A 396 -1.14 9.03 -19.38
CA ASP A 396 0.12 9.16 -20.14
C ASP A 396 1.39 8.90 -19.29
N GLY A 397 1.23 8.42 -18.04
CA GLY A 397 2.33 8.14 -17.12
C GLY A 397 3.19 6.94 -17.55
N ASP A 398 4.50 7.00 -17.31
CA ASP A 398 5.36 5.82 -17.41
C ASP A 398 4.98 4.77 -16.37
N ILE A 399 4.57 5.22 -15.19
CA ILE A 399 3.99 4.42 -14.09
C ILE A 399 2.71 5.09 -13.63
N ILE A 400 1.63 4.32 -13.52
CA ILE A 400 0.30 4.78 -13.12
C ILE A 400 -0.08 4.09 -11.81
N LEU A 401 -0.01 4.83 -10.72
CA LEU A 401 -0.42 4.38 -9.38
C LEU A 401 -1.84 4.87 -9.10
N ALA A 402 -2.58 4.18 -8.24
CA ALA A 402 -3.86 4.66 -7.73
C ALA A 402 -3.97 4.51 -6.22
N GLU A 403 -4.73 5.40 -5.58
CA GLU A 403 -5.17 5.17 -4.20
C GLU A 403 -6.28 4.10 -4.16
N PRO A 404 -6.34 3.27 -3.10
CA PRO A 404 -7.44 2.32 -2.88
C PRO A 404 -8.82 2.96 -3.06
N HIS A 405 -9.71 2.24 -3.75
CA HIS A 405 -11.09 2.64 -3.99
C HIS A 405 -11.29 3.97 -4.75
N ALA A 406 -10.25 4.55 -5.35
CA ALA A 406 -10.39 5.77 -6.15
C ALA A 406 -11.31 5.54 -7.35
N LEU A 407 -12.23 6.48 -7.62
CA LEU A 407 -13.05 6.43 -8.82
C LEU A 407 -12.23 6.86 -10.04
N ILE A 408 -11.99 5.95 -10.98
CA ILE A 408 -11.20 6.13 -12.20
C ILE A 408 -12.05 5.73 -13.41
N GLY A 409 -12.33 6.65 -14.32
CA GLY A 409 -13.06 6.30 -15.53
C GLY A 409 -13.33 7.42 -16.51
N PHE A 410 -13.45 7.08 -17.78
CA PHE A 410 -13.66 8.07 -18.84
C PHE A 410 -14.98 8.86 -18.70
N ALA A 411 -16.10 8.16 -18.55
CA ALA A 411 -17.41 8.77 -18.32
C ALA A 411 -17.92 8.43 -16.92
N GLY A 412 -18.58 9.37 -16.25
CA GLY A 412 -19.11 9.12 -14.91
C GLY A 412 -20.18 8.02 -14.92
N GLN A 413 -20.18 7.15 -13.90
CA GLN A 413 -21.12 6.03 -13.77
C GLN A 413 -22.58 6.39 -14.05
N ARG A 414 -23.03 7.57 -13.59
CA ARG A 414 -24.40 8.06 -13.82
C ARG A 414 -24.70 8.23 -15.31
N VAL A 415 -23.78 8.87 -16.06
CA VAL A 415 -23.92 9.09 -17.50
C VAL A 415 -24.02 7.76 -18.24
N ILE A 416 -23.22 6.78 -17.83
CA ILE A 416 -23.22 5.44 -18.44
C ILE A 416 -24.54 4.72 -18.16
N ARG A 417 -25.04 4.70 -16.92
CA ARG A 417 -26.34 4.10 -16.57
C ARG A 417 -27.48 4.74 -17.34
N ASP A 418 -27.50 6.06 -17.43
CA ASP A 418 -28.54 6.81 -18.12
C ASP A 418 -28.53 6.51 -19.64
N THR A 419 -27.35 6.22 -20.21
CA THR A 419 -27.16 5.94 -21.64
C THR A 419 -27.43 4.47 -21.99
N ILE A 420 -26.79 3.54 -21.29
CA ILE A 420 -26.84 2.09 -21.60
C ILE A 420 -28.08 1.43 -21.00
N ARG A 421 -28.69 2.04 -19.98
CA ARG A 421 -29.85 1.51 -19.22
C ARG A 421 -29.62 0.10 -18.67
N GLN A 422 -28.41 -0.16 -18.20
CA GLN A 422 -28.02 -1.40 -17.52
C GLN A 422 -27.44 -1.09 -16.14
N GLU A 423 -27.56 -2.04 -15.22
CA GLU A 423 -26.84 -2.00 -13.96
C GLU A 423 -25.34 -2.21 -14.24
N LEU A 424 -24.52 -1.41 -13.57
CA LEU A 424 -23.07 -1.52 -13.69
C LEU A 424 -22.57 -2.58 -12.71
N PRO A 425 -21.52 -3.34 -13.07
CA PRO A 425 -20.90 -4.29 -12.15
C PRO A 425 -20.51 -3.66 -10.82
N GLU A 426 -20.48 -4.48 -9.77
CA GLU A 426 -19.90 -4.06 -8.48
C GLU A 426 -18.42 -3.68 -8.68
N GLY A 427 -17.99 -2.60 -8.02
CA GLY A 427 -16.61 -2.10 -8.18
C GLY A 427 -16.31 -1.44 -9.53
N PHE A 428 -17.27 -1.31 -10.45
CA PHE A 428 -17.04 -0.66 -11.74
C PHE A 428 -16.40 0.73 -11.58
N GLN A 429 -15.31 1.01 -12.30
CA GLN A 429 -14.51 2.24 -12.22
C GLN A 429 -13.80 2.48 -10.87
N THR A 430 -13.68 1.50 -9.98
CA THR A 430 -12.74 1.66 -8.86
C THR A 430 -11.31 1.38 -9.31
N ALA A 431 -10.33 1.77 -8.49
CA ALA A 431 -8.92 1.43 -8.69
C ALA A 431 -8.70 -0.08 -8.81
N GLU A 432 -9.43 -0.89 -8.05
CA GLU A 432 -9.37 -2.36 -8.12
C GLU A 432 -9.85 -2.88 -9.47
N PHE A 433 -10.97 -2.35 -9.97
CA PHE A 433 -11.45 -2.66 -11.31
C PHE A 433 -10.44 -2.27 -12.38
N ALA A 434 -9.84 -1.07 -12.26
CA ALA A 434 -8.82 -0.60 -13.19
C ALA A 434 -7.57 -1.50 -13.18
N LEU A 435 -7.14 -1.99 -12.01
CA LEU A 435 -6.00 -2.89 -11.88
C LEU A 435 -6.28 -4.25 -12.52
N GLU A 436 -7.44 -4.85 -12.23
CA GLU A 436 -7.87 -6.14 -12.78
C GLU A 436 -7.93 -6.11 -14.31
N HIS A 437 -8.40 -5.00 -14.88
CA HIS A 437 -8.48 -4.79 -16.33
C HIS A 437 -7.19 -4.20 -16.92
N GLY A 438 -6.09 -4.23 -16.16
CA GLY A 438 -4.76 -3.86 -16.63
C GLY A 438 -4.58 -2.39 -17.02
N LEU A 439 -5.42 -1.48 -16.54
CA LEU A 439 -5.41 -0.06 -16.89
C LEU A 439 -4.41 0.76 -16.08
N ILE A 440 -4.01 0.25 -14.90
CA ILE A 440 -3.06 0.91 -13.99
C ILE A 440 -1.97 -0.09 -13.54
N ASP A 441 -0.86 0.43 -13.04
CA ASP A 441 0.29 -0.38 -12.63
C ASP A 441 0.20 -0.91 -11.21
N ALA A 442 -0.31 -0.14 -10.25
CA ALA A 442 -0.44 -0.60 -8.87
C ALA A 442 -1.43 0.25 -8.06
N ILE A 443 -2.01 -0.37 -7.03
CA ILE A 443 -2.77 0.33 -5.99
C ILE A 443 -1.87 0.47 -4.77
N VAL A 444 -1.65 1.72 -4.33
CA VAL A 444 -0.72 2.02 -3.24
C VAL A 444 -1.47 2.73 -2.11
N PRO A 445 -1.57 2.12 -0.92
CA PRO A 445 -2.11 2.79 0.26
C PRO A 445 -1.33 4.05 0.62
N ARG A 446 -2.01 5.07 1.14
CA ARG A 446 -1.38 6.36 1.49
C ARG A 446 -0.16 6.26 2.42
N PRO A 447 -0.14 5.39 3.46
CA PRO A 447 1.04 5.23 4.32
C PRO A 447 2.29 4.77 3.56
N ASP A 448 2.11 3.94 2.52
CA ASP A 448 3.21 3.37 1.76
C ASP A 448 3.63 4.26 0.58
N LEU A 449 2.75 5.17 0.15
CA LEU A 449 2.93 5.96 -1.06
C LEU A 449 4.22 6.79 -1.09
N ARG A 450 4.59 7.42 0.04
CA ARG A 450 5.84 8.17 0.14
C ARG A 450 7.05 7.28 -0.09
N ALA A 451 7.06 6.08 0.49
CA ALA A 451 8.14 5.12 0.34
C ALA A 451 8.20 4.56 -1.09
N THR A 452 7.06 4.19 -1.67
CA THR A 452 6.98 3.70 -3.06
C THR A 452 7.50 4.74 -4.04
N LEU A 453 7.07 6.01 -3.92
CA LEU A 453 7.55 7.09 -4.79
C LEU A 453 9.04 7.33 -4.60
N ALA A 454 9.57 7.32 -3.37
CA ALA A 454 11.01 7.45 -3.12
C ALA A 454 11.82 6.35 -3.82
N HIS A 455 11.38 5.10 -3.74
CA HIS A 455 12.05 3.97 -4.41
C HIS A 455 11.97 4.07 -5.93
N LEU A 456 10.82 4.45 -6.49
CA LEU A 456 10.68 4.67 -7.93
C LEU A 456 11.58 5.81 -8.42
N LEU A 457 11.61 6.95 -7.73
CA LEU A 457 12.49 8.07 -8.07
C LEU A 457 13.96 7.66 -8.01
N ALA A 458 14.36 6.92 -6.98
CA ALA A 458 15.72 6.42 -6.81
C ALA A 458 16.16 5.47 -7.94
N LEU A 459 15.28 4.55 -8.36
CA LEU A 459 15.55 3.62 -9.47
C LEU A 459 15.82 4.34 -10.79
N HIS A 460 15.12 5.44 -11.05
CA HIS A 460 15.31 6.22 -12.28
C HIS A 460 16.50 7.18 -12.19
N LEU A 461 16.77 7.74 -11.01
CA LEU A 461 17.93 8.62 -10.81
C LEU A 461 19.25 7.85 -10.96
N SER A 462 19.31 6.60 -10.49
CA SER A 462 20.51 5.77 -10.60
C SER A 462 20.90 5.47 -12.04
N THR A 463 19.93 5.22 -12.93
CA THR A 463 20.22 4.96 -14.36
C THR A 463 20.53 6.22 -15.15
N SER A 464 19.92 7.36 -14.81
CA SER A 464 20.23 8.66 -15.42
C SER A 464 21.71 9.05 -15.19
N LYS A 465 22.23 8.85 -13.97
CA LYS A 465 23.65 9.08 -13.65
C LYS A 465 24.58 8.18 -14.46
N GLN A 466 24.29 6.87 -14.52
CA GLN A 466 25.12 5.91 -15.27
C GLN A 466 25.23 6.29 -16.74
N ALA A 467 24.17 6.85 -17.32
CA ALA A 467 24.11 7.12 -18.74
C ALA A 467 24.63 8.50 -19.16
N THR A 468 24.81 9.45 -18.23
CA THR A 468 25.38 10.77 -18.53
C THR A 468 26.90 10.80 -18.43
N GLY A 469 27.52 9.80 -17.77
CA GLY A 469 28.97 9.76 -17.56
C GLY A 469 29.52 11.07 -17.00
N ALA A 470 28.68 11.87 -16.33
CA ALA A 470 28.97 13.25 -16.00
C ALA A 470 30.25 13.29 -15.16
N ALA A 471 31.30 13.89 -15.71
CA ALA A 471 32.56 14.05 -15.01
C ALA A 471 32.29 14.88 -13.75
N HIS A 472 32.63 14.32 -12.58
CA HIS A 472 32.61 15.05 -11.32
C HIS A 472 33.51 16.28 -11.41
N ASN A 473 32.94 17.47 -11.26
CA ASN A 473 33.73 18.65 -10.99
C ASN A 473 34.06 18.72 -9.50
N ALA A 474 35.21 19.32 -9.16
CA ALA A 474 35.58 19.54 -7.77
C ALA A 474 34.52 20.41 -7.06
N GLY A 475 33.81 19.84 -6.09
CA GLY A 475 32.71 20.49 -5.36
C GLY A 475 31.33 19.89 -5.59
N ASP A 476 31.17 19.00 -6.59
CA ASP A 476 29.92 18.28 -6.80
C ASP A 476 29.65 17.32 -5.64
N ARG A 477 28.51 17.51 -4.96
CA ARG A 477 28.04 16.62 -3.89
C ARG A 477 27.31 15.45 -4.54
N ASP A 478 27.90 14.27 -4.45
CA ASP A 478 27.31 13.08 -5.01
C ASP A 478 26.20 12.51 -4.12
N ILE A 479 24.96 12.56 -4.60
CA ILE A 479 23.88 11.75 -4.02
C ILE A 479 24.14 10.29 -4.42
N LEU A 480 24.65 9.47 -3.49
CA LEU A 480 24.71 8.02 -3.66
C LEU A 480 23.31 7.44 -3.50
N VAL A 481 22.73 6.97 -4.60
CA VAL A 481 21.38 6.40 -4.62
C VAL A 481 21.50 4.88 -4.60
N SER A 482 21.13 4.28 -3.47
CA SER A 482 21.00 2.83 -3.31
C SER A 482 19.68 2.52 -2.59
N TYR A 483 19.22 1.27 -2.67
CA TYR A 483 18.04 0.83 -1.93
C TYR A 483 18.15 1.15 -0.42
N GLN A 484 19.27 0.78 0.20
CA GLN A 484 19.50 1.04 1.63
C GLN A 484 19.52 2.55 1.94
N ALA A 485 20.15 3.37 1.10
CA ALA A 485 20.17 4.82 1.31
C ALA A 485 18.75 5.41 1.30
N VAL A 486 17.84 4.90 0.46
CA VAL A 486 16.43 5.32 0.48
C VAL A 486 15.75 4.89 1.79
N CYS A 487 15.95 3.63 2.22
CA CYS A 487 15.41 3.14 3.49
C CYS A 487 15.87 3.99 4.69
N ASP A 488 17.16 4.31 4.74
CA ASP A 488 17.74 5.12 5.81
C ASP A 488 17.15 6.54 5.83
N ASN A 489 16.98 7.16 4.66
CA ASN A 489 16.38 8.50 4.54
C ASN A 489 14.90 8.51 4.91
N LEU A 490 14.14 7.48 4.53
CA LEU A 490 12.74 7.33 4.90
C LEU A 490 12.57 7.18 6.42
N GLN A 491 13.48 6.46 7.09
CA GLN A 491 13.47 6.28 8.55
C GLN A 491 13.92 7.53 9.31
N ALA A 492 14.97 8.22 8.84
CA ALA A 492 15.53 9.37 9.52
C ALA A 492 14.65 10.62 9.44
N GLY A 493 13.67 10.66 8.53
CA GLY A 493 12.80 11.82 8.32
C GLY A 493 13.55 13.08 7.86
N THR A 494 14.82 12.95 7.49
CA THR A 494 15.71 14.04 7.07
C THR A 494 16.33 13.68 5.74
N GLY A 495 16.45 14.66 4.83
CA GLY A 495 17.06 14.52 3.49
C GLY A 495 18.57 14.31 3.52
N THR A 496 19.03 13.35 4.31
CA THR A 496 20.43 12.97 4.49
C THR A 496 20.80 11.86 3.51
N TYR A 497 20.78 12.17 2.21
CA TYR A 497 21.65 11.41 1.31
C TYR A 497 23.08 11.67 1.79
N ASN A 498 23.71 10.62 2.35
CA ASN A 498 24.99 10.69 3.05
C ASN A 498 25.95 11.68 2.39
N THR A 499 26.17 12.78 3.08
CA THR A 499 27.15 13.79 2.69
C THR A 499 28.52 13.21 3.03
N VAL A 500 29.14 12.49 2.09
CA VAL A 500 30.54 12.10 2.27
C VAL A 500 31.38 13.35 2.15
N MET A 501 31.81 13.90 3.29
CA MET A 501 32.95 14.80 3.34
C MET A 501 34.18 13.96 2.98
N TYR A 502 34.81 14.29 1.85
CA TYR A 502 35.99 13.60 1.32
C TYR A 502 37.04 13.37 2.41
N THR A 503 37.40 12.10 2.63
CA THR A 503 38.79 11.65 2.77
C THR A 503 38.81 10.13 2.55
N ASP A 504 39.48 9.72 1.48
CA ASP A 504 39.95 8.38 1.15
C ASP A 504 39.32 7.19 1.89
N LEU A 505 38.40 6.46 1.24
CA LEU A 505 38.17 5.05 1.54
C LEU A 505 37.66 4.33 0.29
N LYS A 506 38.52 3.48 -0.27
CA LYS A 506 38.08 2.34 -1.09
C LYS A 506 37.34 1.38 -0.15
N PRO A 507 36.10 0.99 -0.42
CA PRO A 507 35.48 -0.07 0.37
C PRO A 507 36.06 -1.41 -0.10
N GLU A 508 36.91 -2.01 0.73
CA GLU A 508 37.07 -3.47 0.73
C GLU A 508 35.73 -4.12 1.11
N PRO A 509 35.44 -5.34 0.62
CA PRO A 509 34.19 -6.02 0.91
C PRO A 509 34.08 -6.29 2.41
N ALA A 510 33.15 -5.59 3.07
CA ALA A 510 32.79 -5.87 4.45
C ALA A 510 32.11 -7.25 4.51
N CYS A 511 32.82 -8.22 5.11
CA CYS A 511 32.23 -9.45 5.59
C CYS A 511 31.19 -9.11 6.67
N VAL A 512 29.90 -9.14 6.32
CA VAL A 512 28.82 -9.00 7.30
C VAL A 512 28.31 -10.39 7.66
N ALA A 513 28.78 -10.89 8.81
CA ALA A 513 28.16 -12.01 9.49
C ALA A 513 26.74 -11.61 9.93
N LYS A 514 25.73 -11.94 9.12
CA LYS A 514 24.31 -11.84 9.51
C LYS A 514 23.98 -12.99 10.49
N GLY A 515 24.20 -12.77 11.78
CA GLY A 515 23.62 -13.62 12.84
C GLY A 515 22.12 -13.40 12.92
N ARG A 516 21.32 -14.39 12.52
CA ARG A 516 19.85 -14.35 12.54
C ARG A 516 19.31 -14.56 13.96
N VAL A 517 18.59 -13.58 14.48
CA VAL A 517 17.80 -13.66 15.74
C VAL A 517 16.67 -14.70 15.64
N ARG A 518 16.27 -15.07 14.43
CA ARG A 518 15.19 -16.05 14.15
C ARG A 518 15.58 -17.50 14.46
N ASP A 519 16.87 -17.84 14.36
CA ASP A 519 17.35 -19.22 14.55
C ASP A 519 17.34 -19.61 16.04
N ARG A 520 17.50 -18.65 16.95
CA ARG A 520 17.47 -18.90 18.41
C ARG A 520 16.09 -19.17 18.98
N LEU A 521 15.01 -18.80 18.28
CA LEU A 521 13.64 -19.00 18.78
C LEU A 521 13.03 -20.34 18.33
N TYR A 522 13.52 -20.92 17.23
CA TYR A 522 12.98 -22.17 16.68
C TYR A 522 13.53 -23.42 17.39
N ASP A 523 14.76 -23.34 17.91
CA ASP A 523 15.42 -24.43 18.65
C ASP A 523 15.09 -24.47 20.15
N ALA A 524 14.28 -23.52 20.65
CA ALA A 524 13.90 -23.44 22.07
C ALA A 524 12.55 -24.11 22.41
N LEU A 525 11.89 -24.75 21.46
CA LEU A 525 10.59 -25.40 21.67
C LEU A 525 10.72 -26.93 21.82
N PRO A 526 10.22 -27.54 22.92
CA PRO A 526 10.23 -28.99 23.09
C PRO A 526 9.38 -29.70 22.03
N ALA A 527 9.88 -30.84 21.53
CA ALA A 527 9.35 -31.62 20.40
C ALA A 527 7.91 -32.16 20.52
N GLY A 528 7.18 -31.85 21.60
CA GLY A 528 5.83 -32.37 21.89
C GLY A 528 4.66 -31.43 21.57
N LEU A 529 4.90 -30.19 21.12
CA LEU A 529 3.85 -29.19 20.82
C LEU A 529 3.62 -28.93 19.33
N ARG A 530 4.24 -29.72 18.44
CA ARG A 530 3.91 -29.74 17.02
C ARG A 530 2.69 -30.65 16.82
N ALA A 531 1.50 -30.11 17.05
CA ALA A 531 0.25 -30.86 16.93
C ALA A 531 -0.46 -30.59 15.59
N ASP A 532 -0.62 -31.68 14.84
CA ASP A 532 -1.68 -31.90 13.86
C ASP A 532 -3.08 -31.73 14.47
N ALA A 533 -4.03 -31.14 13.73
CA ALA A 533 -5.44 -31.53 13.82
C ALA A 533 -6.25 -31.13 12.57
N ASN A 534 -6.90 -32.16 12.00
CA ASN A 534 -8.12 -32.15 11.19
C ASN A 534 -8.10 -31.62 9.74
N ARG A 535 -7.66 -32.49 8.81
CA ARG A 535 -8.14 -32.52 7.42
C ARG A 535 -9.21 -33.60 7.26
N THR A 536 -10.43 -33.18 6.98
CA THR A 536 -11.61 -34.03 6.76
C THR A 536 -11.51 -34.85 5.46
N SER A 537 -12.17 -36.02 5.47
CA SER A 537 -12.04 -37.13 4.52
C SER A 537 -12.62 -36.90 3.11
N VAL A 538 -12.68 -35.67 2.63
CA VAL A 538 -13.13 -35.32 1.26
C VAL A 538 -11.94 -34.91 0.37
N SER A 539 -10.82 -34.47 0.95
CA SER A 539 -9.64 -33.99 0.20
C SER A 539 -8.79 -35.09 -0.48
N ARG A 540 -8.87 -36.36 -0.03
CA ARG A 540 -8.02 -37.44 -0.60
C ARG A 540 -8.47 -37.95 -1.97
N ARG A 541 -9.73 -37.73 -2.36
CA ARG A 541 -10.25 -38.16 -3.67
C ARG A 541 -9.87 -37.18 -4.79
N VAL A 542 -9.72 -35.90 -4.47
CA VAL A 542 -9.32 -34.85 -5.42
C VAL A 542 -7.79 -34.81 -5.58
N GLU A 543 -7.02 -34.97 -4.49
CA GLU A 543 -5.55 -35.07 -4.56
C GLU A 543 -5.07 -36.28 -5.38
N ARG A 544 -5.79 -37.42 -5.34
CA ARG A 544 -5.47 -38.60 -6.16
C ARG A 544 -5.88 -38.47 -7.63
N ALA A 545 -6.86 -37.62 -7.95
CA ALA A 545 -7.28 -37.39 -9.33
C ALA A 545 -6.30 -36.45 -10.06
N ILE A 546 -5.72 -35.47 -9.34
CA ILE A 546 -4.75 -34.51 -9.90
C ILE A 546 -3.33 -35.11 -9.95
N ALA A 547 -2.95 -35.96 -8.99
CA ALA A 547 -1.66 -36.67 -9.04
C ALA A 547 -1.52 -37.65 -10.24
N LYS A 548 -2.62 -37.93 -10.96
CA LYS A 548 -2.66 -38.79 -12.15
C LYS A 548 -2.91 -38.04 -13.47
N GLY A 549 -3.07 -36.72 -13.45
CA GLY A 549 -3.34 -35.96 -14.67
C GLY A 549 -2.72 -34.57 -14.60
N GLY A 550 -1.60 -34.38 -15.30
CA GLY A 550 -1.17 -33.05 -15.70
C GLY A 550 -2.25 -32.44 -16.60
N PHE A 551 -2.62 -31.19 -16.35
CA PHE A 551 -3.54 -30.47 -17.21
C PHE A 551 -2.83 -30.23 -18.54
N ASP A 552 -3.28 -30.91 -19.58
CA ASP A 552 -2.79 -30.79 -20.95
C ASP A 552 -3.77 -29.87 -21.68
N ALA A 553 -3.31 -28.70 -22.10
CA ALA A 553 -4.18 -27.67 -22.70
C ALA A 553 -4.74 -28.08 -24.09
N GLU A 554 -4.32 -29.23 -24.64
CA GLU A 554 -4.61 -29.64 -26.01
C GLU A 554 -5.62 -30.81 -26.20
N GLY A 555 -6.37 -31.28 -25.19
CA GLY A 555 -7.35 -32.35 -25.50
C GLY A 555 -8.36 -32.78 -24.44
N ASP A 556 -9.63 -32.79 -24.84
CA ASP A 556 -10.76 -33.43 -24.17
C ASP A 556 -10.82 -34.92 -24.56
N SER A 557 -10.50 -35.83 -23.62
CA SER A 557 -11.08 -37.18 -23.53
C SER A 557 -10.45 -37.98 -22.37
N SER A 558 -11.32 -38.48 -21.48
CA SER A 558 -10.97 -39.43 -20.42
C SER A 558 -10.82 -40.84 -20.98
N LEU A 559 -9.77 -41.58 -20.60
CA LEU A 559 -9.71 -43.04 -20.77
C LEU A 559 -9.17 -43.76 -19.54
N ASP A 560 -9.76 -44.94 -19.34
CA ASP A 560 -9.74 -45.80 -18.16
C ASP A 560 -8.40 -46.51 -17.88
N ALA A 561 -8.31 -46.98 -16.63
CA ALA A 561 -7.16 -47.61 -16.01
C ALA A 561 -6.96 -49.07 -16.40
N ASP A 562 -5.75 -49.43 -16.82
CA ASP A 562 -5.09 -50.72 -16.55
C ASP A 562 -3.61 -50.61 -16.90
N ASP A 563 -2.74 -50.28 -15.93
CA ASP A 563 -1.30 -50.17 -16.20
C ASP A 563 -0.41 -50.38 -14.95
N ALA A 564 -0.55 -51.55 -14.33
CA ALA A 564 0.34 -51.97 -13.23
C ALA A 564 1.54 -52.80 -13.71
N ALA A 565 1.55 -53.27 -14.96
CA ALA A 565 2.58 -54.16 -15.50
C ALA A 565 3.71 -53.42 -16.26
N LEU A 566 3.43 -52.26 -16.87
CA LEU A 566 4.43 -51.44 -17.58
C LEU A 566 5.40 -50.68 -16.64
N VAL A 567 5.06 -50.59 -15.35
CA VAL A 567 5.85 -49.87 -14.34
C VAL A 567 7.18 -50.56 -14.05
N GLN A 568 7.30 -51.87 -14.28
CA GLN A 568 8.50 -52.62 -13.93
C GLN A 568 9.61 -52.53 -14.99
N GLU A 569 9.28 -52.38 -16.28
CA GLU A 569 10.26 -52.22 -17.38
C GLU A 569 10.80 -50.78 -17.47
N ALA A 570 9.99 -49.77 -17.15
CA ALA A 570 10.37 -48.35 -17.17
C ALA A 570 11.48 -48.00 -16.14
N VAL A 571 11.57 -48.76 -15.04
CA VAL A 571 12.56 -48.52 -13.97
C VAL A 571 13.99 -48.83 -14.44
N THR A 572 14.16 -49.78 -15.37
CA THR A 572 15.49 -50.17 -15.90
C THR A 572 16.03 -49.21 -16.96
N MET A 573 15.20 -48.43 -17.65
CA MET A 573 15.62 -47.39 -18.62
C MET A 573 15.89 -46.01 -17.98
N SER A 574 15.57 -45.84 -16.69
CA SER A 574 15.54 -44.54 -16.02
C SER A 574 16.90 -43.86 -15.82
N ALA A 575 18.02 -44.58 -15.98
CA ALA A 575 19.37 -44.01 -15.92
C ALA A 575 19.87 -43.47 -17.28
N GLU A 576 19.24 -43.83 -18.41
CA GLU A 576 19.75 -43.53 -19.76
C GLU A 576 19.07 -42.33 -20.44
N ASN A 577 17.92 -41.84 -19.94
CA ASN A 577 17.17 -40.75 -20.55
C ASN A 577 17.12 -39.49 -19.67
N ARG A 578 18.24 -38.74 -19.69
CA ARG A 578 18.40 -37.47 -18.95
C ARG A 578 17.30 -36.46 -19.29
N ALA A 579 16.87 -36.38 -20.55
CA ALA A 579 15.82 -35.46 -20.98
C ALA A 579 14.47 -35.75 -20.29
N TRP A 580 14.04 -37.01 -20.25
CA TRP A 580 12.81 -37.39 -19.56
C TRP A 580 12.87 -37.14 -18.05
N GLN A 581 14.03 -37.42 -17.43
CA GLN A 581 14.24 -37.10 -16.02
C GLN A 581 14.10 -35.59 -15.74
N SER A 582 14.70 -34.74 -16.57
CA SER A 582 14.54 -33.28 -16.48
C SER A 582 13.07 -32.87 -16.65
N VAL A 583 12.32 -33.46 -17.59
CA VAL A 583 10.88 -33.19 -17.76
C VAL A 583 10.11 -33.48 -16.46
N GLN A 584 10.36 -34.63 -15.82
CA GLN A 584 9.71 -35.00 -14.57
C GLN A 584 10.06 -34.04 -13.42
N LEU A 585 11.31 -33.61 -13.33
CA LEU A 585 11.79 -32.69 -12.30
C LEU A 585 11.34 -31.24 -12.52
N ALA A 586 11.28 -30.78 -13.77
CA ALA A 586 10.78 -29.45 -14.15
C ALA A 586 9.27 -29.30 -13.86
N ARG A 587 8.51 -30.39 -14.01
CA ARG A 587 7.06 -30.44 -13.73
C ARG A 587 6.72 -30.68 -12.25
N ASN A 588 7.72 -30.80 -11.38
CA ASN A 588 7.47 -30.99 -9.96
C ASN A 588 6.72 -29.78 -9.37
N VAL A 589 5.57 -30.04 -8.72
CA VAL A 589 4.70 -28.99 -8.18
C VAL A 589 5.33 -28.16 -7.06
N HIS A 590 6.37 -28.70 -6.42
CA HIS A 590 7.13 -28.05 -5.34
C HIS A 590 8.39 -27.33 -5.84
N ARG A 591 8.66 -27.32 -7.14
CA ARG A 591 9.76 -26.55 -7.72
C ARG A 591 9.52 -25.06 -7.45
N PRO A 592 10.54 -24.29 -7.02
CA PRO A 592 10.42 -22.85 -6.83
C PRO A 592 10.02 -22.16 -8.13
N THR A 593 9.06 -21.23 -8.04
CA THR A 593 8.57 -20.46 -9.17
C THR A 593 9.27 -19.09 -9.25
N SER A 594 9.03 -18.32 -10.31
CA SER A 594 9.68 -17.02 -10.55
C SER A 594 9.61 -16.06 -9.35
N VAL A 595 8.51 -16.03 -8.60
CA VAL A 595 8.34 -15.21 -7.39
C VAL A 595 9.36 -15.56 -6.31
N ALA A 596 9.72 -16.83 -6.14
CA ALA A 596 10.72 -17.23 -5.16
C ALA A 596 12.09 -16.61 -5.49
N TYR A 597 12.50 -16.66 -6.76
CA TYR A 597 13.75 -16.06 -7.23
C TYR A 597 13.71 -14.53 -7.15
N ILE A 598 12.61 -13.88 -7.52
CA ILE A 598 12.44 -12.42 -7.39
C ILE A 598 12.63 -12.00 -5.93
N ASN A 599 11.97 -12.68 -4.99
CA ASN A 599 12.10 -12.38 -3.56
C ASN A 599 13.51 -12.64 -3.01
N ALA A 600 14.25 -13.59 -3.60
CA ALA A 600 15.60 -13.92 -3.17
C ALA A 600 16.67 -12.93 -3.69
N MET A 601 16.49 -12.38 -4.89
CA MET A 601 17.54 -11.62 -5.59
C MET A 601 17.24 -10.13 -5.80
N VAL A 602 15.98 -9.70 -5.65
CA VAL A 602 15.55 -8.33 -5.96
C VAL A 602 15.17 -7.58 -4.69
N ASP A 603 15.99 -6.60 -4.32
CA ASP A 603 15.67 -5.70 -3.22
C ASP A 603 14.64 -4.65 -3.67
N GLY A 604 13.60 -4.43 -2.84
CA GLY A 604 12.60 -3.39 -3.09
C GLY A 604 11.78 -3.56 -4.36
N PHE A 605 11.45 -4.80 -4.72
CA PHE A 605 10.64 -5.09 -5.91
C PHE A 605 9.27 -4.41 -5.87
N ILE A 606 8.95 -3.65 -6.92
CA ILE A 606 7.66 -3.00 -7.15
C ILE A 606 7.06 -3.64 -8.40
N GLU A 607 6.00 -4.43 -8.22
CA GLU A 607 5.24 -5.03 -9.32
C GLU A 607 4.47 -3.96 -10.10
N LEU A 608 4.46 -4.08 -11.42
CA LEU A 608 3.80 -3.18 -12.36
C LEU A 608 2.83 -3.97 -13.24
N HIS A 609 1.54 -3.85 -12.92
CA HIS A 609 0.45 -4.60 -13.54
C HIS A 609 0.00 -4.02 -14.89
N GLY A 610 -0.71 -4.86 -15.65
CA GLY A 610 -1.56 -4.46 -16.76
C GLY A 610 -0.84 -4.20 -18.09
N ASP A 611 -1.50 -4.57 -19.19
CA ASP A 611 -1.03 -4.25 -20.53
C ASP A 611 -1.46 -2.86 -21.04
N ARG A 612 -2.28 -2.13 -20.26
CA ARG A 612 -2.93 -0.84 -20.59
C ARG A 612 -3.91 -0.90 -21.75
N GLY A 613 -4.33 -2.10 -22.16
CA GLY A 613 -5.23 -2.30 -23.29
C GLY A 613 -6.47 -3.11 -22.93
N PHE A 614 -6.30 -4.21 -22.20
CA PHE A 614 -7.35 -5.19 -21.98
C PHE A 614 -7.39 -5.76 -20.56
N ALA A 615 -6.27 -6.25 -20.02
CA ALA A 615 -6.24 -6.99 -18.76
C ALA A 615 -4.84 -7.02 -18.12
N ASP A 616 -4.79 -7.39 -16.83
CA ASP A 616 -3.55 -7.84 -16.18
C ASP A 616 -3.49 -9.38 -16.18
N ASP A 617 -2.49 -9.94 -16.87
CA ASP A 617 -2.28 -11.39 -16.91
C ASP A 617 -1.39 -11.86 -15.75
N GLY A 618 -1.96 -12.62 -14.83
CA GLY A 618 -1.26 -13.19 -13.67
C GLY A 618 -0.18 -14.21 -14.03
N ALA A 619 -0.17 -14.76 -15.26
CA ALA A 619 0.90 -15.62 -15.75
C ALA A 619 2.23 -14.88 -15.92
N ILE A 620 2.21 -13.54 -16.03
CA ILE A 620 3.39 -12.68 -16.11
C ILE A 620 3.46 -11.78 -14.88
N ILE A 621 4.47 -12.02 -14.04
CA ILE A 621 4.88 -11.07 -13.00
C ILE A 621 5.96 -10.17 -13.57
N GLY A 622 5.87 -8.86 -13.36
CA GLY A 622 6.84 -7.93 -13.91
C GLY A 622 6.92 -6.65 -13.10
N GLY A 623 8.11 -6.08 -12.97
CA GLY A 623 8.32 -4.93 -12.12
C GLY A 623 9.75 -4.40 -12.13
N VAL A 624 10.03 -3.48 -11.22
CA VAL A 624 11.33 -2.82 -11.07
C VAL A 624 11.89 -3.02 -9.66
N GLY A 625 13.21 -3.05 -9.53
CA GLY A 625 13.87 -3.22 -8.25
C GLY A 625 15.39 -3.17 -8.38
N TRP A 626 16.10 -3.64 -7.35
CA TRP A 626 17.56 -3.60 -7.30
C TRP A 626 18.17 -4.99 -7.26
N ILE A 627 19.15 -5.28 -8.12
CA ILE A 627 19.98 -6.49 -8.05
C ILE A 627 21.43 -6.04 -7.89
N GLY A 628 22.07 -6.39 -6.77
CA GLY A 628 23.47 -6.03 -6.52
C GLY A 628 23.74 -4.52 -6.57
N GLY A 629 22.78 -3.68 -6.17
CA GLY A 629 22.88 -2.22 -6.24
C GLY A 629 22.58 -1.61 -7.62
N ARG A 630 22.25 -2.42 -8.62
CA ARG A 630 21.87 -1.99 -9.98
C ARG A 630 20.35 -1.94 -10.09
N ALA A 631 19.80 -0.83 -10.62
CA ALA A 631 18.38 -0.76 -10.95
C ALA A 631 18.08 -1.66 -12.15
N VAL A 632 17.09 -2.54 -12.03
CA VAL A 632 16.73 -3.53 -13.05
C VAL A 632 15.22 -3.55 -13.29
N THR A 633 14.82 -4.01 -14.47
CA THR A 633 13.46 -4.48 -14.73
C THR A 633 13.47 -6.01 -14.73
N VAL A 634 12.57 -6.65 -13.98
CA VAL A 634 12.45 -8.11 -13.91
C VAL A 634 11.10 -8.53 -14.45
N ILE A 635 11.08 -9.57 -15.30
CA ILE A 635 9.87 -10.13 -15.92
C ILE A 635 9.93 -11.65 -15.76
N GLY A 636 8.92 -12.25 -15.14
CA GLY A 636 8.86 -13.67 -14.87
C GLY A 636 7.56 -14.30 -15.35
N GLN A 637 7.65 -15.53 -15.86
CA GLN A 637 6.50 -16.41 -16.01
C GLN A 637 6.23 -17.12 -14.68
N GLU A 638 5.03 -16.95 -14.14
CA GLU A 638 4.70 -17.42 -12.80
C GLU A 638 3.60 -18.48 -12.84
N LYS A 639 3.97 -19.71 -12.44
CA LYS A 639 3.03 -20.83 -12.36
C LYS A 639 2.12 -20.78 -11.13
N GLY A 640 2.55 -20.17 -10.03
CA GLY A 640 1.86 -20.22 -8.74
C GLY A 640 2.27 -21.42 -7.86
N ALA A 641 2.35 -21.19 -6.55
CA ALA A 641 2.85 -22.17 -5.58
C ALA A 641 1.81 -23.22 -5.18
N ASP A 642 0.51 -22.91 -5.31
CA ASP A 642 -0.61 -23.78 -4.96
C ASP A 642 -1.67 -23.80 -6.07
N LEU A 643 -2.67 -24.68 -5.94
CA LEU A 643 -3.72 -24.85 -6.96
C LEU A 643 -4.52 -23.56 -7.24
N LYS A 644 -4.81 -22.77 -6.19
CA LYS A 644 -5.57 -21.54 -6.34
C LYS A 644 -4.76 -20.52 -7.14
N GLN A 645 -3.48 -20.37 -6.81
CA GLN A 645 -2.57 -19.50 -7.55
C GLN A 645 -2.34 -19.99 -8.97
N ARG A 646 -2.20 -21.30 -9.18
CA ARG A 646 -2.03 -21.90 -10.52
C ARG A 646 -3.18 -21.59 -11.45
N ILE A 647 -4.41 -21.71 -10.96
CA ILE A 647 -5.59 -21.33 -11.74
C ILE A 647 -5.57 -19.82 -12.04
N ALA A 648 -5.32 -18.98 -11.04
CA ALA A 648 -5.29 -17.52 -11.20
C ALA A 648 -4.20 -17.03 -12.16
N ARG A 649 -3.11 -17.78 -12.30
CA ARG A 649 -1.97 -17.45 -13.16
C ARG A 649 -1.90 -18.30 -14.43
N ASN A 650 -3.02 -18.94 -14.78
CA ASN A 650 -3.14 -19.79 -15.96
C ASN A 650 -2.01 -20.84 -16.10
N PHE A 651 -1.57 -21.41 -14.98
CA PHE A 651 -0.47 -22.37 -14.89
C PHE A 651 0.85 -21.88 -15.51
N GLY A 652 1.07 -20.56 -15.54
CA GLY A 652 2.23 -19.93 -16.16
C GLY A 652 2.15 -19.87 -17.68
N CYS A 653 1.00 -20.12 -18.29
CA CYS A 653 0.76 -20.01 -19.73
C CYS A 653 0.20 -18.62 -20.06
N PRO A 654 1.00 -17.69 -20.59
CA PRO A 654 0.54 -16.32 -20.80
C PRO A 654 -0.50 -16.22 -21.92
N GLN A 655 -1.47 -15.34 -21.69
CA GLN A 655 -2.40 -14.80 -22.67
C GLN A 655 -1.72 -13.66 -23.47
N PRO A 656 -2.34 -13.13 -24.55
CA PRO A 656 -1.75 -12.06 -25.35
C PRO A 656 -1.40 -10.81 -24.53
N GLU A 657 -2.29 -10.45 -23.60
CA GLU A 657 -2.10 -9.38 -22.62
C GLU A 657 -0.85 -9.56 -21.74
N GLY A 658 -0.47 -10.79 -21.37
CA GLY A 658 0.78 -11.06 -20.64
C GLY A 658 2.03 -10.69 -21.44
N TYR A 659 2.04 -11.03 -22.72
CA TYR A 659 3.12 -10.63 -23.63
C TYR A 659 3.13 -9.13 -23.91
N ARG A 660 1.96 -8.47 -23.99
CA ARG A 660 1.90 -7.01 -24.10
C ARG A 660 2.39 -6.30 -22.84
N LYS A 661 2.04 -6.80 -21.65
CA LYS A 661 2.58 -6.35 -20.36
C LYS A 661 4.10 -6.47 -20.34
N ALA A 662 4.65 -7.62 -20.74
CA ALA A 662 6.10 -7.82 -20.84
C ALA A 662 6.76 -6.81 -21.80
N LEU A 663 6.23 -6.68 -23.01
CA LEU A 663 6.73 -5.73 -24.01
C LEU A 663 6.72 -4.29 -23.52
N ARG A 664 5.62 -3.86 -22.88
CA ARG A 664 5.49 -2.52 -22.26
C ARG A 664 6.59 -2.29 -21.24
N LEU A 665 6.84 -3.25 -20.35
CA LEU A 665 7.89 -3.16 -19.33
C LEU A 665 9.30 -3.15 -19.94
N MET A 666 9.54 -3.92 -21.01
CA MET A 666 10.81 -3.90 -21.73
C MET A 666 11.08 -2.54 -22.42
N ARG A 667 10.05 -1.95 -23.04
CA ARG A 667 10.15 -0.60 -23.63
C ARG A 667 10.39 0.48 -22.59
N GLN A 668 9.74 0.36 -21.43
CA GLN A 668 10.00 1.22 -20.29
C GLN A 668 11.45 1.07 -19.79
N ALA A 669 11.94 -0.17 -19.66
CA ALA A 669 13.33 -0.43 -19.28
C ALA A 669 14.33 0.18 -20.27
N GLU A 670 14.09 0.04 -21.58
CA GLU A 670 14.89 0.67 -22.63
C GLU A 670 14.86 2.20 -22.55
N LYS A 671 13.69 2.82 -22.38
CA LYS A 671 13.54 4.28 -22.21
C LYS A 671 14.45 4.79 -21.09
N PHE A 672 14.56 4.06 -19.99
CA PHE A 672 15.32 4.45 -18.81
C PHE A 672 16.67 3.76 -18.67
N ARG A 673 17.13 3.05 -19.71
CA ARG A 673 18.44 2.38 -19.76
C ARG A 673 18.66 1.40 -18.60
N ARG A 674 17.58 0.72 -18.17
CA ARG A 674 17.65 -0.36 -17.18
C ARG A 674 17.90 -1.70 -17.87
N PRO A 675 18.83 -2.54 -17.39
CA PRO A 675 18.93 -3.91 -17.85
C PRO A 675 17.67 -4.71 -17.47
N ILE A 676 17.42 -5.77 -18.23
CA ILE A 676 16.25 -6.63 -18.10
C ILE A 676 16.69 -8.04 -17.70
N VAL A 677 16.00 -8.59 -16.69
CA VAL A 677 16.15 -9.99 -16.27
C VAL A 677 14.83 -10.72 -16.52
N CYS A 678 14.88 -11.78 -17.32
CA CYS A 678 13.74 -12.62 -17.62
C CYS A 678 13.85 -13.97 -16.90
N LEU A 679 12.77 -14.39 -16.25
CA LEU A 679 12.63 -15.70 -15.61
C LEU A 679 11.57 -16.52 -16.34
N VAL A 680 11.99 -17.60 -17.00
CA VAL A 680 11.11 -18.40 -17.85
C VAL A 680 10.72 -19.69 -17.14
N ASP A 681 9.42 -19.89 -16.97
CA ASP A 681 8.84 -21.12 -16.43
C ASP A 681 7.40 -21.29 -16.96
N THR A 682 7.29 -21.73 -18.21
CA THR A 682 6.02 -21.90 -18.91
C THR A 682 5.98 -23.20 -19.71
N GLN A 683 4.79 -23.79 -19.80
CA GLN A 683 4.52 -24.89 -20.74
C GLN A 683 4.30 -24.41 -22.17
N GLY A 684 4.12 -23.10 -22.35
CA GLY A 684 3.86 -22.47 -23.62
C GLY A 684 2.87 -21.32 -23.48
N ALA A 685 2.64 -20.63 -24.59
CA ALA A 685 1.55 -19.67 -24.68
C ALA A 685 0.21 -20.39 -24.51
N PHE A 686 -0.78 -19.72 -23.91
CA PHE A 686 -2.13 -20.26 -23.91
C PHE A 686 -2.68 -20.35 -25.34
N CYS A 687 -3.27 -21.51 -25.68
CA CYS A 687 -3.70 -21.87 -27.03
C CYS A 687 -5.23 -21.98 -27.17
N GLY A 688 -6.00 -21.20 -26.39
CA GLY A 688 -7.46 -21.16 -26.48
C GLY A 688 -7.99 -20.16 -27.50
N THR A 689 -9.24 -20.36 -27.93
CA THR A 689 -9.92 -19.51 -28.94
C THR A 689 -9.84 -18.02 -28.62
N GLU A 690 -10.04 -17.65 -27.36
CA GLU A 690 -10.02 -16.24 -26.95
C GLU A 690 -8.63 -15.59 -27.09
N ALA A 691 -7.55 -16.36 -26.95
CA ALA A 691 -6.19 -15.86 -27.15
C ALA A 691 -5.92 -15.58 -28.63
N GLU A 692 -6.43 -16.44 -29.52
CA GLU A 692 -6.36 -16.22 -30.97
C GLU A 692 -7.15 -14.97 -31.38
N GLU A 693 -8.37 -14.80 -30.88
CA GLU A 693 -9.20 -13.61 -31.14
C GLU A 693 -8.54 -12.31 -30.65
N ARG A 694 -7.77 -12.39 -29.57
CA ARG A 694 -7.00 -11.27 -29.02
C ARG A 694 -5.59 -11.14 -29.60
N GLY A 695 -5.18 -11.98 -30.55
CA GLY A 695 -3.92 -11.85 -31.29
C GLY A 695 -2.68 -12.41 -30.59
N GLN A 696 -2.74 -13.64 -30.08
CA GLN A 696 -1.62 -14.34 -29.42
C GLN A 696 -0.34 -14.38 -30.28
N GLY A 697 -0.47 -14.77 -31.55
CA GLY A 697 0.66 -14.82 -32.48
C GLY A 697 1.32 -13.45 -32.69
N ASN A 698 0.52 -12.39 -32.80
CA ASN A 698 1.03 -11.02 -32.92
C ASN A 698 1.76 -10.58 -31.65
N ALA A 699 1.19 -10.84 -30.47
CA ALA A 699 1.80 -10.45 -29.21
C ALA A 699 3.19 -11.12 -28.99
N ILE A 700 3.32 -12.40 -29.37
CA ILE A 700 4.60 -13.12 -29.35
C ILE A 700 5.56 -12.51 -30.38
N ALA A 701 5.12 -12.32 -31.63
CA ALA A 701 5.96 -11.77 -32.69
C ALA A 701 6.50 -10.36 -32.35
N ASP A 702 5.66 -9.51 -31.77
CA ASP A 702 6.04 -8.17 -31.33
C ASP A 702 7.11 -8.21 -30.22
N ASN A 703 7.01 -9.17 -29.29
CA ASN A 703 8.04 -9.39 -28.27
C ASN A 703 9.36 -9.83 -28.89
N LEU A 704 9.35 -10.80 -29.81
CA LEU A 704 10.57 -11.28 -30.47
C LEU A 704 11.30 -10.15 -31.20
N VAL A 705 10.57 -9.33 -31.98
CA VAL A 705 11.13 -8.20 -32.71
C VAL A 705 11.65 -7.13 -31.74
N ALA A 706 10.89 -6.80 -30.70
CA ALA A 706 11.30 -5.81 -29.72
C ALA A 706 12.56 -6.26 -28.99
N MET A 707 12.58 -7.48 -28.45
CA MET A 707 13.72 -8.05 -27.74
C MET A 707 14.96 -8.12 -28.62
N ALA A 708 14.83 -8.44 -29.91
CA ALA A 708 15.96 -8.40 -30.83
C ALA A 708 16.58 -6.99 -30.94
N GLY A 709 15.76 -5.93 -30.86
CA GLY A 709 16.17 -4.53 -31.01
C GLY A 709 16.46 -3.77 -29.72
N LEU A 710 16.31 -4.36 -28.53
CA LEU A 710 16.54 -3.67 -27.25
C LEU A 710 18.01 -3.23 -27.09
N LYS A 711 18.23 -1.97 -26.76
CA LYS A 711 19.57 -1.39 -26.56
C LYS A 711 20.17 -1.62 -25.17
N VAL A 712 19.41 -2.23 -24.27
CA VAL A 712 19.83 -2.55 -22.90
C VAL A 712 20.23 -4.02 -22.77
N PRO A 713 21.06 -4.38 -21.78
CA PRO A 713 21.37 -5.77 -21.48
C PRO A 713 20.12 -6.58 -21.17
N VAL A 714 20.05 -7.80 -21.70
CA VAL A 714 18.98 -8.76 -21.40
C VAL A 714 19.61 -10.09 -20.97
N VAL A 715 19.24 -10.56 -19.79
CA VAL A 715 19.63 -11.87 -19.24
C VAL A 715 18.37 -12.70 -19.02
N THR A 716 18.31 -13.90 -19.57
CA THR A 716 17.20 -14.84 -19.36
C THR A 716 17.69 -16.09 -18.63
N VAL A 717 16.92 -16.55 -17.64
CA VAL A 717 17.14 -17.85 -16.98
C VAL A 717 15.86 -18.67 -17.06
N LEU A 718 15.94 -19.87 -17.65
CA LEU A 718 14.85 -20.85 -17.61
C LEU A 718 14.93 -21.61 -16.29
N LEU A 719 13.91 -21.47 -15.46
CA LEU A 719 13.84 -22.04 -14.12
C LEU A 719 13.22 -23.43 -14.10
N GLY A 720 12.31 -23.72 -15.03
CA GLY A 720 11.57 -24.98 -15.06
C GLY A 720 11.28 -25.41 -16.49
N GLU A 721 10.06 -25.15 -16.95
CA GLU A 721 9.69 -25.45 -18.35
C GLU A 721 9.90 -24.22 -19.24
N GLY A 722 10.43 -24.43 -20.43
CA GLY A 722 10.48 -23.45 -21.52
C GLY A 722 9.72 -24.00 -22.71
N GLY A 723 8.41 -23.76 -22.78
CA GLY A 723 7.57 -24.23 -23.89
C GLY A 723 7.52 -23.29 -25.08
N SER A 724 8.03 -23.73 -26.23
CA SER A 724 7.76 -23.19 -27.57
C SER A 724 7.95 -21.67 -27.70
N GLY A 725 7.16 -21.04 -28.58
CA GLY A 725 7.13 -19.59 -28.78
C GLY A 725 6.79 -18.79 -27.51
N GLY A 726 6.07 -19.39 -26.56
CA GLY A 726 5.71 -18.72 -25.32
C GLY A 726 6.90 -18.49 -24.37
N ALA A 727 7.82 -19.44 -24.30
CA ALA A 727 9.11 -19.25 -23.63
C ALA A 727 10.04 -18.35 -24.45
N LEU A 728 10.08 -18.55 -25.77
CA LEU A 728 10.95 -17.79 -26.67
C LEU A 728 10.68 -16.29 -26.63
N ALA A 729 9.42 -15.89 -26.44
CA ALA A 729 9.00 -14.50 -26.28
C ALA A 729 9.68 -13.76 -25.10
N LEU A 730 10.33 -14.47 -24.17
CA LEU A 730 11.14 -13.91 -23.08
C LEU A 730 12.59 -14.42 -23.09
N ALA A 731 13.00 -15.21 -24.08
CA ALA A 731 14.32 -15.83 -24.19
C ALA A 731 15.20 -15.25 -25.32
N VAL A 732 14.73 -14.24 -26.04
CA VAL A 732 15.57 -13.49 -27.00
C VAL A 732 16.49 -12.52 -26.24
N ALA A 733 17.62 -13.02 -25.74
CA ALA A 733 18.49 -12.31 -24.81
C ALA A 733 19.97 -12.34 -25.21
N ASN A 734 20.79 -11.50 -24.56
CA ASN A 734 22.24 -11.51 -24.71
C ASN A 734 22.84 -12.77 -24.07
N ARG A 735 22.35 -13.11 -22.87
CA ARG A 735 22.69 -14.32 -22.12
C ARG A 735 21.42 -15.12 -21.84
N VAL A 736 21.44 -16.41 -22.14
CA VAL A 736 20.36 -17.36 -21.81
C VAL A 736 20.98 -18.53 -21.06
N ALA A 737 20.53 -18.77 -19.84
CA ALA A 737 20.90 -19.95 -19.06
C ALA A 737 19.69 -20.79 -18.69
N MET A 738 19.95 -22.05 -18.33
CA MET A 738 18.94 -22.96 -17.81
C MET A 738 19.39 -23.48 -16.46
N GLN A 739 18.46 -23.62 -15.50
CA GLN A 739 18.74 -24.45 -14.34
C GLN A 739 18.95 -25.91 -14.75
N GLU A 740 19.76 -26.64 -13.99
CA GLU A 740 20.25 -27.99 -14.29
C GLU A 740 19.17 -28.98 -14.76
N HIS A 741 17.98 -28.93 -14.16
CA HIS A 741 16.85 -29.80 -14.50
C HIS A 741 15.71 -29.08 -15.22
N ALA A 742 15.93 -27.86 -15.70
CA ALA A 742 14.99 -27.18 -16.58
C ALA A 742 14.96 -27.84 -17.97
N VAL A 743 13.87 -27.62 -18.71
CA VAL A 743 13.67 -28.15 -20.06
C VAL A 743 13.31 -27.03 -21.04
N TYR A 744 13.79 -27.14 -22.28
CA TYR A 744 13.43 -26.23 -23.37
C TYR A 744 12.96 -27.06 -24.56
N SER A 745 11.78 -26.74 -25.12
CA SER A 745 11.23 -27.53 -26.22
C SER A 745 10.42 -26.72 -27.22
N VAL A 746 10.29 -27.27 -28.44
CA VAL A 746 9.41 -26.73 -29.50
C VAL A 746 7.95 -27.07 -29.21
N LEU A 747 7.70 -28.21 -28.57
CA LEU A 747 6.40 -28.73 -28.17
C LEU A 747 6.56 -29.62 -26.93
N SER A 748 5.47 -29.94 -26.23
CA SER A 748 5.51 -30.97 -25.19
C SER A 748 5.94 -32.33 -25.78
N PRO A 749 6.65 -33.18 -25.02
CA PRO A 749 7.04 -34.51 -25.49
C PRO A 749 5.83 -35.40 -25.79
N GLU A 750 4.74 -35.22 -25.04
CA GLU A 750 3.47 -35.87 -25.32
C GLU A 750 2.87 -35.43 -26.66
N GLY A 751 2.87 -34.12 -26.93
CA GLY A 751 2.38 -33.55 -28.19
C GLY A 751 3.23 -34.00 -29.38
N PHE A 752 4.54 -33.98 -29.25
CA PHE A 752 5.46 -34.47 -30.28
C PHE A 752 5.19 -35.94 -30.63
N ALA A 753 5.11 -36.81 -29.62
CA ALA A 753 4.90 -38.24 -29.81
C ALA A 753 3.51 -38.54 -30.42
N SER A 754 2.49 -37.79 -29.98
CA SER A 754 1.14 -37.86 -30.55
C SER A 754 1.09 -37.43 -32.02
N ILE A 755 1.70 -36.30 -32.38
CA ILE A 755 1.62 -35.75 -33.74
C ILE A 755 2.48 -36.54 -34.73
N LEU A 756 3.75 -36.79 -34.39
CA LEU A 756 4.70 -37.38 -35.34
C LEU A 756 4.70 -38.90 -35.33
N TRP A 757 4.50 -39.51 -34.16
CA TRP A 757 4.54 -40.96 -34.00
C TRP A 757 3.17 -41.60 -33.80
N LYS A 758 2.10 -40.79 -33.68
CA LYS A 758 0.73 -41.25 -33.42
C LYS A 758 0.62 -42.12 -32.17
N ASP A 759 1.53 -41.91 -31.22
CA ASP A 759 1.63 -42.68 -29.99
C ASP A 759 2.16 -41.80 -28.86
N ARG A 760 1.23 -41.34 -28.02
CA ARG A 760 1.52 -40.48 -26.87
C ARG A 760 2.37 -41.17 -25.79
N THR A 761 2.32 -42.50 -25.70
CA THR A 761 3.05 -43.25 -24.65
C THR A 761 4.56 -43.19 -24.84
N ARG A 762 5.02 -42.83 -26.05
CA ARG A 762 6.43 -42.64 -26.42
C ARG A 762 7.00 -41.27 -26.04
N ALA A 763 6.33 -40.51 -25.17
CA ALA A 763 6.82 -39.22 -24.66
C ALA A 763 8.25 -39.27 -24.09
N PRO A 764 8.69 -40.31 -23.34
CA PRO A 764 10.08 -40.40 -22.88
C PRO A 764 11.07 -40.42 -24.05
N GLU A 765 10.80 -41.22 -25.08
CA GLU A 765 11.64 -41.29 -26.28
C GLU A 765 11.63 -39.95 -27.05
N ALA A 766 10.48 -39.29 -27.13
CA ALA A 766 10.33 -37.98 -27.77
C ALA A 766 11.18 -36.91 -27.07
N ALA A 767 11.19 -36.90 -25.73
CA ALA A 767 11.99 -35.96 -24.95
C ALA A 767 13.49 -36.09 -25.25
N ALA A 768 14.00 -37.33 -25.38
CA ALA A 768 15.39 -37.59 -25.74
C ALA A 768 15.70 -37.15 -27.18
N VAL A 769 14.81 -37.47 -28.14
CA VAL A 769 15.00 -37.08 -29.55
C VAL A 769 15.02 -35.56 -29.72
N MET A 770 14.20 -34.84 -28.96
CA MET A 770 14.15 -33.38 -28.97
C MET A 770 15.30 -32.71 -28.20
N LYS A 771 16.13 -33.47 -27.46
CA LYS A 771 17.28 -32.95 -26.71
C LYS A 771 16.90 -31.83 -25.73
N MET A 772 15.82 -32.04 -24.97
CA MET A 772 15.18 -31.00 -24.18
C MET A 772 15.94 -30.58 -22.91
N SER A 773 16.95 -31.33 -22.45
CA SER A 773 17.62 -31.03 -21.19
C SER A 773 18.55 -29.81 -21.27
N ALA A 774 18.82 -29.17 -20.12
CA ALA A 774 19.74 -28.04 -20.03
C ALA A 774 21.13 -28.34 -20.61
N HIS A 775 21.70 -29.51 -20.29
CA HIS A 775 23.01 -29.93 -20.80
C HIS A 775 23.01 -30.09 -22.32
N GLU A 776 22.02 -30.78 -22.90
CA GLU A 776 21.94 -30.97 -24.35
C GLU A 776 21.66 -29.64 -25.07
N SER A 777 20.84 -28.77 -24.49
CA SER A 777 20.58 -27.42 -25.01
C SER A 777 21.86 -26.58 -25.02
N CYS A 778 22.73 -26.75 -24.02
CA CYS A 778 24.03 -26.10 -23.93
C CYS A 778 25.00 -26.66 -24.99
N GLU A 779 25.04 -27.98 -25.18
CA GLU A 779 25.85 -28.63 -26.21
C GLU A 779 25.45 -28.22 -27.64
N LEU A 780 24.15 -27.98 -27.87
CA LEU A 780 23.63 -27.42 -29.12
C LEU A 780 23.92 -25.91 -29.27
N GLY A 781 24.41 -25.25 -28.22
CA GLY A 781 24.66 -23.81 -28.19
C GLY A 781 23.40 -22.95 -28.18
N ILE A 782 22.23 -23.52 -27.85
CA ILE A 782 20.96 -22.77 -27.74
C ILE A 782 21.00 -21.86 -26.51
N ILE A 783 21.62 -22.34 -25.43
CA ILE A 783 21.88 -21.61 -24.18
C ILE A 783 23.39 -21.43 -23.99
N ASP A 784 23.78 -20.49 -23.14
CA ASP A 784 25.18 -20.22 -22.80
C ASP A 784 25.68 -21.09 -21.66
N ASP A 785 24.85 -21.26 -20.63
CA ASP A 785 25.27 -21.86 -19.35
C ASP A 785 24.18 -22.72 -18.71
N VAL A 786 24.62 -23.71 -17.94
CA VAL A 786 23.78 -24.53 -17.06
C VAL A 786 24.05 -24.11 -15.61
N VAL A 787 23.04 -23.57 -14.93
CA VAL A 787 23.14 -23.14 -13.53
C VAL A 787 22.77 -24.32 -12.62
N SER A 788 23.70 -24.72 -11.75
CA SER A 788 23.46 -25.84 -10.83
C SER A 788 22.35 -25.54 -9.83
N GLU A 789 21.53 -26.55 -9.52
CA GLU A 789 20.52 -26.50 -8.44
C GLU A 789 21.12 -26.87 -7.06
N GLY A 790 22.41 -27.20 -7.02
CA GLY A 790 23.13 -27.70 -5.86
C GLY A 790 23.16 -29.23 -5.79
N PRO A 791 23.40 -29.83 -4.62
CA PRO A 791 23.54 -31.29 -4.49
C PRO A 791 22.23 -32.08 -4.68
N ARG A 792 21.08 -31.40 -4.68
CA ARG A 792 19.75 -31.99 -4.90
C ARG A 792 18.92 -31.04 -5.78
N PRO A 793 17.87 -31.54 -6.46
CA PRO A 793 17.01 -30.70 -7.31
C PRO A 793 16.39 -29.52 -6.55
N ALA A 794 16.00 -28.48 -7.28
CA ALA A 794 15.56 -27.19 -6.74
C ALA A 794 14.38 -27.28 -5.76
N HIS A 795 13.47 -28.24 -5.94
CA HIS A 795 12.35 -28.47 -5.01
C HIS A 795 12.79 -29.04 -3.64
N GLU A 796 13.97 -29.67 -3.57
CA GLU A 796 14.56 -30.16 -2.32
C GLU A 796 15.65 -29.24 -1.75
N ASN A 797 16.13 -28.29 -2.55
CA ASN A 797 17.20 -27.36 -2.19
C ASN A 797 16.99 -25.94 -2.77
N PRO A 798 15.84 -25.31 -2.45
CA PRO A 798 15.44 -24.04 -3.08
C PRO A 798 16.44 -22.91 -2.83
N GLU A 799 16.95 -22.78 -1.60
CA GLU A 799 17.86 -21.68 -1.24
C GLU A 799 19.18 -21.70 -2.02
N ALA A 800 19.73 -22.88 -2.33
CA ALA A 800 20.95 -22.95 -3.13
C ALA A 800 20.67 -22.68 -4.62
N ALA A 801 19.54 -23.17 -5.13
CA ALA A 801 19.11 -22.91 -6.50
C ALA A 801 18.88 -21.40 -6.72
N GLU A 802 18.18 -20.74 -5.79
CA GLU A 802 17.96 -19.30 -5.76
C GLU A 802 19.27 -18.51 -5.72
N ARG A 803 20.19 -18.89 -4.81
CA ARG A 803 21.50 -18.24 -4.70
C ARG A 803 22.32 -18.37 -5.98
N ASN A 804 22.41 -19.56 -6.56
CA ASN A 804 23.21 -19.80 -7.75
C ASN A 804 22.67 -19.02 -8.97
N VAL A 805 21.33 -18.93 -9.11
CA VAL A 805 20.70 -18.08 -10.14
C VAL A 805 21.00 -16.60 -9.88
N SER A 806 20.92 -16.16 -8.62
CA SER A 806 21.23 -14.77 -8.24
C SER A 806 22.68 -14.38 -8.57
N GLU A 807 23.63 -15.28 -8.28
CA GLU A 807 25.05 -15.09 -8.58
C GLU A 807 25.29 -15.02 -10.09
N TYR A 808 24.73 -15.97 -10.87
CA TYR A 808 24.83 -15.97 -12.32
C TYR A 808 24.25 -14.68 -12.94
N VAL A 809 23.05 -14.26 -12.52
CA VAL A 809 22.41 -13.04 -13.02
C VAL A 809 23.29 -11.83 -12.75
N ARG A 810 23.88 -11.73 -11.55
CA ARG A 810 24.76 -10.60 -11.21
C ARG A 810 26.01 -10.58 -12.08
N GLU A 811 26.68 -11.72 -12.27
CA GLU A 811 27.88 -11.82 -13.11
C GLU A 811 27.58 -11.50 -14.57
N ALA A 812 26.48 -12.04 -15.12
CA ALA A 812 26.04 -11.74 -16.48
C ALA A 812 25.71 -10.26 -16.66
N LEU A 813 25.06 -9.63 -15.68
CA LEU A 813 24.78 -8.19 -15.72
C LEU A 813 26.07 -7.35 -15.67
N ASP A 814 27.05 -7.73 -14.84
CA ASP A 814 28.33 -7.03 -14.75
C ASP A 814 29.13 -7.11 -16.04
N GLU A 815 29.11 -8.26 -16.72
CA GLU A 815 29.71 -8.43 -18.05
C GLU A 815 28.99 -7.56 -19.09
N LEU A 816 27.67 -7.70 -19.21
CA LEU A 816 26.91 -7.07 -20.30
C LEU A 816 26.78 -5.56 -20.14
N CYS A 817 26.70 -5.04 -18.92
CA CYS A 817 26.66 -3.60 -18.69
C CYS A 817 27.98 -2.89 -19.05
N ALA A 818 29.08 -3.63 -19.25
CA ALA A 818 30.33 -3.06 -19.74
C ALA A 818 30.35 -2.88 -21.28
N LEU A 819 29.39 -3.46 -22.00
CA LEU A 819 29.30 -3.41 -23.45
C LEU A 819 28.52 -2.18 -23.92
N SER A 820 28.87 -1.68 -25.11
CA SER A 820 28.13 -0.62 -25.80
C SER A 820 26.81 -1.13 -26.38
N GLU A 821 25.87 -0.20 -26.67
CA GLU A 821 24.58 -0.55 -27.31
C GLU A 821 24.77 -1.35 -28.61
N GLN A 822 25.79 -1.02 -29.42
CA GLN A 822 26.07 -1.71 -30.68
C GLN A 822 26.58 -3.13 -30.45
N GLU A 823 27.45 -3.33 -29.46
CA GLU A 823 27.95 -4.65 -29.08
C GLU A 823 26.83 -5.53 -28.54
N LEU A 824 25.92 -4.97 -27.73
CA LEU A 824 24.74 -5.69 -27.22
C LEU A 824 23.82 -6.17 -28.34
N LEU A 825 23.54 -5.31 -29.33
CA LEU A 825 22.70 -5.64 -30.47
C LEU A 825 23.38 -6.69 -31.37
N GLU A 826 24.66 -6.51 -31.66
CA GLU A 826 25.42 -7.43 -32.52
C GLU A 826 25.57 -8.81 -31.85
N GLN A 827 25.88 -8.87 -30.56
CA GLN A 827 25.95 -10.11 -29.79
C GLN A 827 24.62 -10.88 -29.88
N ARG A 828 23.49 -10.19 -29.67
CA ARG A 828 22.17 -10.81 -29.75
C ARG A 828 21.84 -11.27 -31.16
N TYR A 829 22.15 -10.47 -32.18
CA TYR A 829 21.92 -10.84 -33.58
C TYR A 829 22.74 -12.07 -33.99
N GLN A 830 24.04 -12.09 -33.70
CA GLN A 830 24.92 -13.21 -34.03
C GLN A 830 24.55 -14.49 -33.28
N ARG A 831 24.09 -14.37 -32.03
CA ARG A 831 23.58 -15.50 -31.26
C ARG A 831 22.50 -16.27 -32.02
N PHE A 832 21.50 -15.57 -32.55
CA PHE A 832 20.35 -16.22 -33.19
C PHE A 832 20.61 -16.53 -34.66
N ARG A 833 21.47 -15.78 -35.36
CA ARG A 833 21.82 -16.01 -36.78
C ARG A 833 22.56 -17.33 -37.05
N LYS A 834 23.18 -17.94 -36.05
CA LYS A 834 23.94 -19.19 -36.22
C LYS A 834 23.07 -20.42 -36.46
N PHE A 835 21.77 -20.31 -36.26
CA PHE A 835 20.75 -21.32 -36.54
C PHE A 835 20.00 -20.97 -37.82
#